data_AF-A0A8H6CX23-F1
#
_entry.id   AF-A0A8H6CX23-F1
#
_cell.length_a   1.000
_cell.length_b   1.000
_cell.length_c   1.000
_cell.angle_alpha   90.00
_cell.angle_beta   90.00
_cell.angle_gamma   90.00
#
_symmetry.space_group_name_H-M   'P 1'
#
loop_
_entity.id
_entity.type
_entity.pdbx_description
1 polymer ?
#
loop_
_entity_poly.entity_id
_entity_poly.type
_entity_poly.pdbx_seq_one_letter_code
_entity_poly.pdbx_strand_id
1 'polypeptide(L)'
;MEPLRHLLLEVESQLQCDGDAGSQDLHIIDLNQQLRDSNYRERLSKLLSQITTYASFDSAEWTRIELPQASLLWQLPAFCNSGFLVDQRAIKNRNWALRVLQSSADHNTKDIWNHQEVENWMSTSQSTVLFIVGNSQSLRRLEKFSVEVIDRIEKHEPVIYFLNPLPSGFSEPMAFSTLDILRQLAIQCLQTLSNPNTLGFLARLNLDFRSVMDNDWYSLLAELMKFQERITIVLEVGVLRSRFPEAENWAAGFLMLIEWLRNTTCVRVMILTGRPINTDCNSIVRRMLVVPGSKGFLSPMASLHLVRSTVGQRPSRIPVTEYFGPSLIPGILDGRGPPSTSDQFTKVGSSPRKVASSEHHYRKDPSGEELSKIDNMSMCSLTDTLHKSLGDDQTSEYYSSKRATDQWFQMLETTTHEFMYKQDLQSTVAVKVAVLDTGFGYTNPEDKRALRPYYQRIKKFANFIDGGSDAEAKTDSTGHGTAVAVQILKTSLNAVLYICRVVSDSGPDKLAVEKAIRKAAAKPDKDSPDGGGWGVDIINMSFGWPYHHEGVRKAIDFARHHGVHLFAATSNDGVLGPPNDILYPARSESVIAVDAADGYGEHAKSAPSSSSQHSRGSRFRAPGLGITSPNSKDILEGSSFACPIVAGVAALILEFARQSPLNKSPSVQAYLQEMPAMLALLRSASSEKGPDRLKFLTPWKLIGKIGEDRMITALFVIDELRKEYGLEVGIEVLQCFKLTGK
;
A
#
# COMPACT_ATOMS: atom_id res chain seq x y z
N MET A 1 -6.46 28.68 -43.16
CA MET A 1 -6.80 27.36 -43.74
C MET A 1 -6.14 26.20 -43.00
N GLU A 2 -4.83 26.22 -42.73
CA GLU A 2 -4.10 25.08 -42.17
C GLU A 2 -4.69 24.45 -40.88
N PRO A 3 -5.07 25.18 -39.81
CA PRO A 3 -5.71 24.56 -38.64
C PRO A 3 -7.05 23.88 -38.95
N LEU A 4 -7.85 24.47 -39.86
CA LEU A 4 -9.12 23.90 -40.31
C LEU A 4 -8.90 22.60 -41.11
N ARG A 5 -7.78 22.48 -41.84
CA ARG A 5 -7.37 21.26 -42.54
C ARG A 5 -6.89 20.17 -41.56
N HIS A 6 -6.21 20.54 -40.47
CA HIS A 6 -5.87 19.57 -39.42
C HIS A 6 -7.11 19.05 -38.69
N LEU A 7 -8.06 19.93 -38.37
CA LEU A 7 -9.34 19.54 -37.78
C LEU A 7 -10.15 18.62 -38.72
N LEU A 8 -10.18 18.92 -40.02
CA LEU A 8 -10.80 18.05 -41.04
C LEU A 8 -10.22 16.64 -40.98
N LEU A 9 -8.89 16.52 -41.06
CA LEU A 9 -8.20 15.22 -41.04
C LEU A 9 -8.41 14.44 -39.73
N GLU A 10 -8.51 15.12 -38.59
CA GLU A 10 -8.83 14.46 -37.31
C GLU A 10 -10.27 13.93 -37.29
N VAL A 11 -11.24 14.76 -37.71
CA VAL A 11 -12.66 14.36 -37.75
C VAL A 11 -12.88 13.21 -38.74
N GLU A 12 -12.21 13.23 -39.90
CA GLU A 12 -12.17 12.12 -40.84
C GLU A 12 -11.55 10.87 -40.22
N SER A 13 -10.39 10.99 -39.55
CA SER A 13 -9.70 9.86 -38.90
C SER A 13 -10.55 9.22 -37.81
N GLN A 14 -11.17 10.00 -36.92
CA GLN A 14 -12.02 9.45 -35.85
C GLN A 14 -13.33 8.86 -36.42
N LEU A 15 -13.88 9.39 -37.51
CA LEU A 15 -15.04 8.77 -38.18
C LEU A 15 -14.69 7.45 -38.88
N GLN A 16 -13.48 7.32 -39.44
CA GLN A 16 -12.96 6.13 -40.12
C GLN A 16 -12.56 4.99 -39.17
N CYS A 17 -12.34 5.26 -37.87
CA CYS A 17 -12.10 4.21 -36.88
C CYS A 17 -13.35 3.32 -36.70
N ASP A 18 -13.26 2.07 -37.16
CA ASP A 18 -14.25 1.04 -36.83
C ASP A 18 -14.36 0.89 -35.31
N GLY A 19 -15.60 0.90 -34.80
CA GLY A 19 -15.91 0.99 -33.36
C GLY A 19 -15.68 -0.32 -32.63
N ASP A 20 -14.43 -0.76 -32.56
CA ASP A 20 -13.97 -2.00 -31.91
C ASP A 20 -14.34 -2.08 -30.43
N ALA A 21 -14.09 -3.24 -29.78
CA ALA A 21 -14.62 -3.58 -28.46
C ALA A 21 -14.47 -2.50 -27.36
N GLY A 22 -13.41 -1.68 -27.43
CA GLY A 22 -12.97 -0.77 -26.38
C GLY A 22 -12.31 -1.51 -25.22
N SER A 23 -11.74 -0.78 -24.26
CA SER A 23 -11.54 -1.35 -22.94
C SER A 23 -12.89 -1.47 -22.22
N GLN A 24 -13.00 -2.46 -21.35
CA GLN A 24 -14.12 -2.62 -20.42
C GLN A 24 -13.78 -2.07 -19.02
N ASP A 25 -12.65 -1.36 -18.87
CA ASP A 25 -12.27 -0.69 -17.63
C ASP A 25 -13.25 0.43 -17.26
N LEU A 26 -14.01 0.23 -16.18
CA LEU A 26 -15.03 1.13 -15.60
C LEU A 26 -14.57 2.57 -15.22
N HIS A 27 -13.34 2.96 -15.55
CA HIS A 27 -12.71 4.23 -15.18
C HIS A 27 -11.90 4.84 -16.35
N ILE A 28 -11.86 4.19 -17.51
CA ILE A 28 -11.19 4.65 -18.73
C ILE A 28 -12.26 4.84 -19.80
N ILE A 29 -12.21 5.98 -20.50
CA ILE A 29 -13.01 6.24 -21.69
C ILE A 29 -12.04 6.22 -22.86
N ASP A 30 -12.13 5.22 -23.73
CA ASP A 30 -11.33 5.13 -24.95
C ASP A 30 -12.10 5.60 -26.19
N LEU A 31 -11.36 5.90 -27.26
CA LEU A 31 -11.92 6.39 -28.52
C LEU A 31 -12.92 5.41 -29.15
N ASN A 32 -12.70 4.10 -29.06
CA ASN A 32 -13.61 3.11 -29.65
C ASN A 32 -14.92 3.01 -28.84
N GLN A 33 -14.83 3.07 -27.51
CA GLN A 33 -15.98 3.21 -26.63
C GLN A 33 -16.76 4.51 -26.92
N GLN A 34 -16.06 5.65 -27.05
CA GLN A 34 -16.70 6.94 -27.35
C GLN A 34 -17.29 6.98 -28.78
N LEU A 35 -16.72 6.28 -29.75
CA LEU A 35 -17.23 6.13 -31.12
C LEU A 35 -18.42 5.15 -31.25
N ARG A 36 -18.81 4.48 -30.16
CA ARG A 36 -20.07 3.71 -30.06
C ARG A 36 -21.24 4.57 -29.59
N ASP A 37 -20.99 5.75 -29.03
CA ASP A 37 -22.03 6.75 -28.82
C ASP A 37 -22.49 7.29 -30.19
N SER A 38 -23.71 6.91 -30.58
CA SER A 38 -24.34 7.35 -31.83
C SER A 38 -24.48 8.87 -31.89
N ASN A 39 -24.69 9.53 -30.75
CA ASN A 39 -24.73 10.98 -30.65
C ASN A 39 -23.32 11.58 -30.92
N TYR A 40 -22.23 10.92 -30.48
CA TYR A 40 -20.87 11.40 -30.81
C TYR A 40 -20.58 11.29 -32.30
N ARG A 41 -20.87 10.14 -32.94
CA ARG A 41 -20.73 10.00 -34.40
C ARG A 41 -21.60 10.99 -35.17
N GLU A 42 -22.85 11.20 -34.77
CA GLU A 42 -23.74 12.18 -35.41
C GLU A 42 -23.21 13.63 -35.27
N ARG A 43 -22.69 14.00 -34.09
CA ARG A 43 -22.03 15.29 -33.86
C ARG A 43 -20.78 15.46 -34.74
N LEU A 44 -19.94 14.43 -34.85
CA LEU A 44 -18.77 14.44 -35.75
C LEU A 44 -19.17 14.57 -37.23
N SER A 45 -20.17 13.83 -37.71
CA SER A 45 -20.63 13.94 -39.10
C SER A 45 -21.24 15.31 -39.43
N LYS A 46 -21.94 15.93 -38.48
CA LYS A 46 -22.43 17.32 -38.62
C LYS A 46 -21.27 18.32 -38.69
N LEU A 47 -20.26 18.16 -37.82
CA LEU A 47 -19.05 18.99 -37.85
C LEU A 47 -18.27 18.81 -39.16
N LEU A 48 -18.12 17.58 -39.67
CA LEU A 48 -17.48 17.30 -40.96
C LEU A 48 -18.18 18.05 -42.10
N SER A 49 -19.51 17.97 -42.17
CA SER A 49 -20.30 18.69 -43.18
C SER A 49 -20.13 20.21 -43.09
N GLN A 50 -20.05 20.76 -41.87
CA GLN A 50 -19.80 22.18 -41.64
C GLN A 50 -18.38 22.58 -42.09
N ILE A 51 -17.35 21.84 -41.69
CA ILE A 51 -15.96 22.10 -42.09
C ILE A 51 -15.82 22.06 -43.61
N THR A 52 -16.34 21.03 -44.28
CA THR A 52 -16.29 20.91 -45.74
C THR A 52 -17.03 22.04 -46.46
N THR A 53 -18.15 22.51 -45.89
CA THR A 53 -18.88 23.68 -46.40
C THR A 53 -18.05 24.95 -46.24
N TYR A 54 -17.49 25.24 -45.07
CA TYR A 54 -16.71 26.46 -44.86
C TYR A 54 -15.35 26.44 -45.55
N ALA A 55 -14.75 25.26 -45.79
CA ALA A 55 -13.50 25.12 -46.52
C ALA A 55 -13.62 25.44 -48.02
N SER A 56 -14.84 25.50 -48.59
CA SER A 56 -15.08 25.92 -49.99
C SER A 56 -15.31 27.44 -50.14
N PHE A 57 -15.49 28.18 -49.04
CA PHE A 57 -15.55 29.64 -49.04
C PHE A 57 -14.20 30.21 -48.61
N ASP A 58 -13.49 30.85 -49.54
CA ASP A 58 -12.13 31.38 -49.32
C ASP A 58 -12.15 32.70 -48.51
N SER A 59 -12.59 32.61 -47.25
CA SER A 59 -12.72 33.73 -46.32
C SER A 59 -12.27 33.37 -44.89
N ALA A 60 -11.86 34.37 -44.11
CA ALA A 60 -11.37 34.17 -42.74
C ALA A 60 -12.48 34.04 -41.66
N GLU A 61 -13.76 34.09 -42.07
CA GLU A 61 -14.90 34.29 -41.17
C GLU A 61 -15.21 33.06 -40.30
N TRP A 62 -14.81 31.86 -40.72
CA TRP A 62 -14.98 30.59 -39.98
C TRP A 62 -14.42 30.62 -38.56
N THR A 63 -13.48 31.52 -38.26
CA THR A 63 -12.88 31.70 -36.93
C THR A 63 -13.90 32.11 -35.85
N ARG A 64 -14.99 32.78 -36.24
CA ARG A 64 -16.03 33.30 -35.32
C ARG A 64 -17.31 32.46 -35.29
N ILE A 65 -17.41 31.42 -36.11
CA ILE A 65 -18.63 30.59 -36.21
C ILE A 65 -18.80 29.78 -34.93
N GLU A 66 -19.93 29.94 -34.25
CA GLU A 66 -20.27 29.17 -33.05
C GLU A 66 -20.43 27.68 -33.37
N LEU A 67 -19.98 26.83 -32.46
CA LEU A 67 -20.17 25.37 -32.54
C LEU A 67 -21.49 24.97 -31.86
N PRO A 68 -22.48 24.42 -32.59
CA PRO A 68 -23.72 23.93 -31.98
C PRO A 68 -23.49 22.77 -30.97
N GLN A 69 -22.37 22.07 -31.09
CA GLN A 69 -22.02 20.88 -30.32
C GLN A 69 -20.86 21.18 -29.34
N ALA A 70 -21.11 21.97 -28.29
CA ALA A 70 -20.07 22.40 -27.33
C ALA A 70 -19.27 21.24 -26.69
N SER A 71 -19.81 20.01 -26.64
CA SER A 71 -19.06 18.84 -26.16
C SER A 71 -17.84 18.49 -27.04
N LEU A 72 -17.86 18.83 -28.34
CA LEU A 72 -16.75 18.56 -29.26
C LEU A 72 -15.49 19.35 -28.91
N LEU A 73 -15.62 20.48 -28.17
CA LEU A 73 -14.48 21.28 -27.67
C LEU A 73 -13.48 20.45 -26.87
N TRP A 74 -13.96 19.50 -26.07
CA TRP A 74 -13.10 18.63 -25.26
C TRP A 74 -13.00 17.22 -25.84
N GLN A 75 -14.07 16.69 -26.46
CA GLN A 75 -14.09 15.31 -26.95
C GLN A 75 -13.05 15.08 -28.06
N LEU A 76 -12.94 15.98 -29.05
CA LEU A 76 -11.97 15.80 -30.13
C LEU A 76 -10.52 15.85 -29.62
N PRO A 77 -10.05 16.92 -28.93
CA PRO A 77 -8.69 16.97 -28.38
C PRO A 77 -8.35 15.84 -27.41
N ALA A 78 -9.33 15.30 -26.67
CA ALA A 78 -9.11 14.23 -25.70
C ALA A 78 -8.54 12.94 -26.32
N PHE A 79 -8.90 12.61 -27.56
CA PHE A 79 -8.45 11.40 -28.23
C PHE A 79 -7.29 11.61 -29.20
N CYS A 80 -7.01 12.85 -29.64
CA CYS A 80 -5.87 13.17 -30.51
C CYS A 80 -4.55 12.60 -29.94
N ASN A 81 -3.88 11.72 -30.67
CA ASN A 81 -2.67 10.97 -30.29
C ASN A 81 -2.82 9.95 -29.13
N SER A 82 -3.59 10.20 -28.06
CA SER A 82 -3.61 9.29 -26.89
C SER A 82 -4.63 8.15 -26.94
N GLY A 83 -5.72 8.27 -27.71
CA GLY A 83 -6.77 7.24 -27.80
C GLY A 83 -7.58 6.98 -26.52
N PHE A 84 -7.20 7.50 -25.35
CA PHE A 84 -7.94 7.37 -24.09
C PHE A 84 -7.94 8.63 -23.22
N LEU A 85 -8.96 8.69 -22.33
CA LEU A 85 -9.23 9.66 -21.28
C LEU A 85 -9.52 8.93 -19.96
N VAL A 86 -9.22 9.53 -18.82
CA VAL A 86 -9.54 9.00 -17.49
C VAL A 86 -10.83 9.65 -16.95
N ASP A 87 -11.81 8.85 -16.53
CA ASP A 87 -13.06 9.37 -15.95
C ASP A 87 -12.82 9.90 -14.52
N GLN A 88 -12.74 11.23 -14.42
CA GLN A 88 -12.51 11.94 -13.18
C GLN A 88 -13.68 11.83 -12.19
N ARG A 89 -14.93 11.72 -12.67
CA ARG A 89 -16.09 11.53 -11.80
C ARG A 89 -16.09 10.12 -11.21
N ALA A 90 -15.77 9.11 -12.02
CA ALA A 90 -15.60 7.74 -11.54
C ALA A 90 -14.43 7.64 -10.54
N ILE A 91 -13.30 8.33 -10.79
CA ILE A 91 -12.17 8.40 -9.86
C ILE A 91 -12.52 9.13 -8.55
N LYS A 92 -13.16 10.31 -8.60
CA LYS A 92 -13.58 11.02 -7.37
C LYS A 92 -14.54 10.16 -6.55
N ASN A 93 -15.56 9.57 -7.19
CA ASN A 93 -16.55 8.73 -6.51
C ASN A 93 -15.91 7.46 -5.90
N ARG A 94 -15.00 6.81 -6.64
CA ARG A 94 -14.20 5.68 -6.14
C ARG A 94 -13.40 6.08 -4.90
N ASN A 95 -12.69 7.20 -4.95
CA ASN A 95 -11.85 7.65 -3.85
C ASN A 95 -12.65 8.16 -2.64
N TRP A 96 -13.81 8.77 -2.86
CA TRP A 96 -14.78 9.07 -1.79
C TRP A 96 -15.23 7.78 -1.07
N ALA A 97 -15.62 6.76 -1.82
CA ALA A 97 -16.05 5.48 -1.26
C ALA A 97 -14.92 4.75 -0.51
N LEU A 98 -13.68 4.80 -1.01
CA LEU A 98 -12.51 4.19 -0.37
C LEU A 98 -12.03 4.94 0.88
N ARG A 99 -12.02 6.28 0.87
CA ARG A 99 -11.31 7.10 1.86
C ARG A 99 -12.22 7.85 2.83
N VAL A 100 -13.44 8.21 2.44
CA VAL A 100 -14.36 9.04 3.26
C VAL A 100 -15.40 8.19 4.00
N LEU A 101 -15.95 7.15 3.35
CA LEU A 101 -16.92 6.24 3.99
C LEU A 101 -16.27 5.30 5.03
N GLN A 102 -14.95 5.09 4.97
CA GLN A 102 -14.21 4.29 5.94
C GLN A 102 -13.88 5.10 7.20
N SER A 103 -14.76 5.02 8.20
CA SER A 103 -14.60 5.74 9.46
C SER A 103 -13.60 5.06 10.42
N SER A 104 -12.33 5.54 10.42
CA SER A 104 -11.37 5.27 11.51
C SER A 104 -10.68 6.53 12.00
N ALA A 105 -10.15 6.49 13.23
CA ALA A 105 -9.41 7.61 13.83
C ALA A 105 -8.13 7.96 13.06
N ASP A 106 -7.55 6.99 12.35
CA ASP A 106 -6.35 7.15 11.52
C ASP A 106 -6.62 8.00 10.27
N HIS A 107 -7.89 8.24 9.94
CA HIS A 107 -8.37 9.10 8.84
C HIS A 107 -8.88 10.46 9.36
N ASN A 108 -8.32 10.99 10.46
CA ASN A 108 -8.64 12.33 10.95
C ASN A 108 -7.88 13.41 10.16
N THR A 109 -8.61 14.36 9.56
CA THR A 109 -8.09 15.46 8.73
C THR A 109 -8.22 16.83 9.41
N LYS A 110 -8.79 16.93 10.62
CA LYS A 110 -9.12 18.21 11.28
C LYS A 110 -7.91 19.13 11.52
N ASP A 111 -6.76 18.57 11.86
CA ASP A 111 -5.52 19.31 12.04
C ASP A 111 -4.88 19.77 10.71
N ILE A 112 -5.27 19.17 9.58
CA ILE A 112 -4.93 19.65 8.24
C ILE A 112 -5.88 20.80 7.86
N TRP A 113 -7.19 20.63 8.09
CA TRP A 113 -8.20 21.66 7.87
C TRP A 113 -7.97 22.95 8.68
N ASN A 114 -7.49 22.83 9.92
CA ASN A 114 -7.22 23.94 10.83
C ASN A 114 -5.77 24.49 10.71
N HIS A 115 -5.00 24.09 9.69
CA HIS A 115 -3.63 24.57 9.52
C HIS A 115 -3.60 25.92 8.79
N GLN A 116 -2.84 26.89 9.29
CA GLN A 116 -2.84 28.26 8.79
C GLN A 116 -2.55 28.37 7.27
N GLU A 117 -1.62 27.57 6.73
CA GLU A 117 -1.35 27.54 5.28
C GLU A 117 -2.56 27.05 4.46
N VAL A 118 -3.35 26.11 5.00
CA VAL A 118 -4.59 25.61 4.36
C VAL A 118 -5.69 26.67 4.45
N GLU A 119 -5.86 27.32 5.60
CA GLU A 119 -6.82 28.41 5.76
C GLU A 119 -6.50 29.58 4.81
N ASN A 120 -5.24 30.01 4.76
CA ASN A 120 -4.74 31.04 3.84
C ASN A 120 -5.00 30.66 2.37
N TRP A 121 -4.65 29.44 1.96
CA TRP A 121 -4.83 28.96 0.59
C TRP A 121 -6.32 28.80 0.23
N MET A 122 -7.17 28.41 1.18
CA MET A 122 -8.63 28.34 1.01
C MET A 122 -9.27 29.73 0.84
N SER A 123 -8.73 30.78 1.48
CA SER A 123 -9.30 32.14 1.46
C SER A 123 -8.68 33.12 0.45
N THR A 124 -7.45 32.89 -0.01
CA THR A 124 -6.69 33.86 -0.83
C THR A 124 -7.33 34.18 -2.18
N SER A 125 -7.36 35.46 -2.55
CA SER A 125 -7.71 35.95 -3.89
C SER A 125 -6.52 36.03 -4.86
N GLN A 126 -5.32 35.61 -4.42
CA GLN A 126 -4.09 35.61 -5.20
C GLN A 126 -3.72 34.20 -5.63
N SER A 127 -3.15 34.05 -6.83
CA SER A 127 -2.66 32.76 -7.33
C SER A 127 -1.55 32.20 -6.44
N THR A 128 -1.56 30.89 -6.17
CA THR A 128 -0.66 30.24 -5.19
C THR A 128 -0.52 28.74 -5.42
N VAL A 129 0.61 28.16 -5.01
CA VAL A 129 0.85 26.71 -4.96
C VAL A 129 1.09 26.31 -3.51
N LEU A 130 0.33 25.34 -2.99
CA LEU A 130 0.54 24.76 -1.65
C LEU A 130 0.91 23.27 -1.77
N PHE A 131 2.15 22.95 -1.40
CA PHE A 131 2.60 21.58 -1.21
C PHE A 131 2.20 21.10 0.19
N ILE A 132 1.37 20.05 0.27
CA ILE A 132 1.03 19.37 1.53
C ILE A 132 1.84 18.08 1.58
N VAL A 133 2.98 18.14 2.27
CA VAL A 133 3.99 17.09 2.31
C VAL A 133 3.89 16.32 3.61
N GLY A 134 3.67 15.03 3.52
CA GLY A 134 3.67 14.12 4.65
C GLY A 134 4.59 12.93 4.45
N ASN A 135 4.38 11.93 5.28
CA ASN A 135 5.04 10.62 5.26
C ASN A 135 4.00 9.48 5.14
N SER A 136 4.50 8.24 5.15
CA SER A 136 3.71 7.00 5.17
C SER A 136 2.60 6.95 6.22
N GLN A 137 2.83 7.43 7.44
CA GLN A 137 1.84 7.45 8.53
C GLN A 137 0.71 8.47 8.27
N SER A 138 1.02 9.54 7.53
CA SER A 138 0.04 10.55 7.12
C SER A 138 -0.65 10.28 5.78
N LEU A 139 -0.14 9.33 4.97
CA LEU A 139 -0.58 9.11 3.58
C LEU A 139 -2.11 8.98 3.48
N ARG A 140 -2.72 8.05 4.24
CA ARG A 140 -4.19 7.85 4.24
C ARG A 140 -5.00 9.09 4.65
N ARG A 141 -4.39 10.04 5.37
CA ARG A 141 -5.02 11.32 5.78
C ARG A 141 -4.92 12.36 4.67
N LEU A 142 -3.78 12.46 3.98
CA LEU A 142 -3.63 13.26 2.76
C LEU A 142 -4.59 12.79 1.67
N GLU A 143 -4.62 11.47 1.47
CA GLU A 143 -5.47 10.77 0.49
C GLU A 143 -6.97 10.98 0.76
N LYS A 144 -7.37 11.14 2.02
CA LYS A 144 -8.74 11.56 2.36
C LYS A 144 -8.94 13.07 2.17
N PHE A 145 -7.99 13.89 2.63
CA PHE A 145 -8.09 15.34 2.62
C PHE A 145 -8.18 15.92 1.20
N SER A 146 -7.47 15.35 0.21
CA SER A 146 -7.60 15.71 -1.22
C SER A 146 -9.04 15.61 -1.73
N VAL A 147 -9.75 14.56 -1.33
CA VAL A 147 -11.13 14.29 -1.72
C VAL A 147 -12.10 15.23 -0.99
N GLU A 148 -11.87 15.48 0.31
CA GLU A 148 -12.64 16.44 1.10
C GLU A 148 -12.49 17.88 0.58
N VAL A 149 -11.30 18.28 0.13
CA VAL A 149 -11.05 19.66 -0.36
C VAL A 149 -11.61 19.89 -1.76
N ILE A 150 -11.52 18.91 -2.67
CA ILE A 150 -12.20 18.97 -3.98
C ILE A 150 -13.70 19.16 -3.78
N ASP A 151 -14.34 18.30 -2.98
CA ASP A 151 -15.77 18.36 -2.72
C ASP A 151 -16.21 19.69 -2.08
N ARG A 152 -15.36 20.31 -1.26
CA ARG A 152 -15.64 21.61 -0.65
C ARG A 152 -15.55 22.78 -1.64
N ILE A 153 -14.67 22.71 -2.64
CA ILE A 153 -14.40 23.84 -3.56
C ILE A 153 -15.26 23.78 -4.83
N GLU A 154 -15.55 22.59 -5.37
CA GLU A 154 -16.34 22.42 -6.60
C GLU A 154 -17.77 22.99 -6.52
N LYS A 155 -18.25 23.28 -5.30
CA LYS A 155 -19.54 23.94 -5.03
C LYS A 155 -19.53 25.45 -5.32
N HIS A 156 -18.36 26.04 -5.61
CA HIS A 156 -18.15 27.49 -5.69
C HIS A 156 -17.30 27.93 -6.90
N GLU A 157 -16.40 27.09 -7.42
CA GLU A 157 -15.54 27.41 -8.57
C GLU A 157 -15.11 26.13 -9.32
N PRO A 158 -14.59 26.25 -10.57
CA PRO A 158 -14.03 25.10 -11.29
C PRO A 158 -12.86 24.46 -10.54
N VAL A 159 -12.93 23.14 -10.34
CA VAL A 159 -11.85 22.32 -9.79
C VAL A 159 -11.47 21.25 -10.78
N ILE A 160 -10.19 21.20 -11.14
CA ILE A 160 -9.59 20.13 -11.94
C ILE A 160 -8.60 19.35 -11.06
N TYR A 161 -8.49 18.05 -11.25
CA TYR A 161 -7.75 17.20 -10.31
C TYR A 161 -7.18 15.93 -10.94
N PHE A 162 -6.27 15.27 -10.21
CA PHE A 162 -5.82 13.93 -10.53
C PHE A 162 -5.43 13.19 -9.23
N LEU A 163 -6.05 12.03 -8.99
CA LEU A 163 -6.05 11.33 -7.69
C LEU A 163 -5.52 9.89 -7.80
N ASN A 164 -4.75 9.49 -6.78
CA ASN A 164 -4.44 8.09 -6.46
C ASN A 164 -5.61 7.50 -5.62
N PRO A 165 -5.58 6.21 -5.21
CA PRO A 165 -5.16 5.07 -6.02
C PRO A 165 -5.89 5.03 -7.36
N LEU A 166 -5.10 4.99 -8.43
CA LEU A 166 -5.61 4.70 -9.77
C LEU A 166 -6.24 3.29 -9.82
N PRO A 167 -7.23 3.05 -10.72
CA PRO A 167 -7.85 1.75 -10.95
C PRO A 167 -6.86 0.60 -11.20
N SER A 168 -7.28 -0.63 -10.89
CA SER A 168 -6.45 -1.84 -10.99
C SER A 168 -6.05 -2.26 -12.41
N GLY A 169 -6.73 -1.76 -13.45
CA GLY A 169 -6.32 -1.95 -14.85
C GLY A 169 -4.97 -1.28 -15.17
N PHE A 170 -4.64 -0.18 -14.49
CA PHE A 170 -3.34 0.49 -14.57
C PHE A 170 -2.27 -0.31 -13.80
N SER A 171 -1.87 -1.45 -14.38
CA SER A 171 -0.78 -2.31 -13.90
C SER A 171 0.60 -1.80 -14.35
N GLU A 172 1.67 -2.55 -14.06
CA GLU A 172 3.01 -1.98 -13.83
C GLU A 172 3.75 -1.25 -14.99
N PRO A 173 3.40 -1.37 -16.30
CA PRO A 173 4.01 -0.52 -17.32
C PRO A 173 3.59 0.97 -17.24
N MET A 174 2.37 1.25 -16.78
CA MET A 174 1.77 2.59 -16.85
C MET A 174 1.82 3.33 -15.52
N ALA A 175 3.01 3.88 -15.23
CA ALA A 175 3.13 5.09 -14.44
C ALA A 175 2.81 6.30 -15.33
N PHE A 176 1.82 7.11 -14.95
CA PHE A 176 1.52 8.38 -15.62
C PHE A 176 2.75 9.29 -15.55
N SER A 177 3.08 9.95 -16.65
CA SER A 177 4.02 11.07 -16.66
C SER A 177 3.33 12.37 -16.30
N THR A 178 4.14 13.39 -16.02
CA THR A 178 3.71 14.78 -15.89
C THR A 178 2.99 15.26 -17.16
N LEU A 179 3.40 14.79 -18.34
CA LEU A 179 2.77 15.11 -19.63
C LEU A 179 1.35 14.54 -19.70
N ASP A 180 1.19 13.27 -19.32
CA ASP A 180 -0.12 12.62 -19.26
C ASP A 180 -1.04 13.36 -18.29
N ILE A 181 -0.55 13.74 -17.10
CA ILE A 181 -1.32 14.48 -16.09
C ILE A 181 -1.72 15.86 -16.62
N LEU A 182 -0.80 16.64 -17.19
CA LEU A 182 -1.10 17.96 -17.75
C LEU A 182 -2.09 17.88 -18.91
N ARG A 183 -2.01 16.84 -19.75
CA ARG A 183 -3.01 16.55 -20.78
C ARG A 183 -4.40 16.27 -20.17
N GLN A 184 -4.48 15.42 -19.14
CA GLN A 184 -5.76 15.15 -18.44
C GLN A 184 -6.32 16.42 -17.78
N LEU A 185 -5.48 17.30 -17.23
CA LEU A 185 -5.88 18.60 -16.67
C LEU A 185 -6.37 19.58 -17.75
N ALA A 186 -5.72 19.63 -18.92
CA ALA A 186 -6.15 20.45 -20.05
C ALA A 186 -7.53 20.03 -20.58
N ILE A 187 -7.81 18.72 -20.64
CA ILE A 187 -9.12 18.20 -21.05
C ILE A 187 -10.20 18.52 -20.00
N GLN A 188 -9.88 18.43 -18.71
CA GLN A 188 -10.79 18.87 -17.64
C GLN A 188 -11.06 20.38 -17.71
N CYS A 189 -10.05 21.20 -18.00
CA CYS A 189 -10.23 22.64 -18.21
C CYS A 189 -11.22 22.89 -19.35
N LEU A 190 -11.04 22.24 -20.50
CA LEU A 190 -11.98 22.30 -21.64
C LEU A 190 -13.41 21.87 -21.27
N GLN A 191 -13.57 20.83 -20.45
CA GLN A 191 -14.88 20.38 -19.95
C GLN A 191 -15.60 21.42 -19.06
N THR A 192 -14.90 22.46 -18.59
CA THR A 192 -15.45 23.56 -17.78
C THR A 192 -15.56 24.90 -18.51
N LEU A 193 -15.19 24.98 -19.80
CA LEU A 193 -15.37 26.19 -20.60
C LEU A 193 -16.79 26.28 -21.18
N SER A 194 -17.38 27.47 -21.11
CA SER A 194 -18.64 27.82 -21.80
C SER A 194 -18.42 28.78 -22.98
N ASN A 195 -17.27 29.46 -23.02
CA ASN A 195 -16.87 30.46 -24.01
C ASN A 195 -15.32 30.51 -23.98
N PRO A 196 -14.60 30.53 -25.11
CA PRO A 196 -15.09 30.44 -26.49
C PRO A 196 -15.58 29.04 -26.89
N ASN A 197 -16.66 29.03 -27.68
CA ASN A 197 -17.26 27.85 -28.28
C ASN A 197 -17.38 28.07 -29.80
N THR A 198 -16.25 28.29 -30.49
CA THR A 198 -16.23 28.55 -31.94
C THR A 198 -15.41 27.50 -32.70
N LEU A 199 -15.75 27.32 -33.98
CA LEU A 199 -15.01 26.46 -34.92
C LEU A 199 -13.55 26.90 -35.05
N GLY A 200 -13.30 28.22 -34.98
CA GLY A 200 -11.95 28.79 -34.89
C GLY A 200 -11.16 28.28 -33.70
N PHE A 201 -11.77 28.27 -32.51
CA PHE A 201 -11.13 27.80 -31.29
C PHE A 201 -10.86 26.29 -31.33
N LEU A 202 -11.85 25.48 -31.70
CA LEU A 202 -11.68 24.02 -31.83
C LEU A 202 -10.58 23.64 -32.84
N ALA A 203 -10.54 24.29 -34.01
CA ALA A 203 -9.51 24.02 -35.02
C ALA A 203 -8.11 24.41 -34.54
N ARG A 204 -8.01 25.47 -33.72
CA ARG A 204 -6.74 25.88 -33.12
C ARG A 204 -6.30 24.88 -32.04
N LEU A 205 -7.18 24.57 -31.09
CA LEU A 205 -6.93 23.59 -30.02
C LEU A 205 -6.56 22.21 -30.54
N ASN A 206 -7.22 21.73 -31.59
CA ASN A 206 -6.92 20.44 -32.19
C ASN A 206 -5.48 20.38 -32.75
N LEU A 207 -5.02 21.47 -33.38
CA LEU A 207 -3.64 21.60 -33.83
C LEU A 207 -2.66 21.73 -32.65
N ASP A 208 -2.99 22.52 -31.64
CA ASP A 208 -2.13 22.71 -30.47
C ASP A 208 -1.97 21.38 -29.68
N PHE A 209 -3.05 20.66 -29.35
CA PHE A 209 -3.01 19.33 -28.70
C PHE A 209 -2.26 18.25 -29.48
N ARG A 210 -2.06 18.45 -30.80
CA ARG A 210 -1.34 17.54 -31.69
C ARG A 210 0.12 17.92 -31.92
N SER A 211 0.46 19.20 -31.73
CA SER A 211 1.79 19.76 -32.03
C SER A 211 2.58 20.21 -30.80
N VAL A 212 1.95 20.34 -29.63
CA VAL A 212 2.60 20.64 -28.34
C VAL A 212 3.69 19.61 -28.03
N MET A 213 4.91 20.10 -27.85
CA MET A 213 6.04 19.32 -27.36
C MET A 213 5.95 19.18 -25.84
N ASP A 214 6.68 18.23 -25.26
CA ASP A 214 6.67 17.89 -23.84
C ASP A 214 6.72 19.10 -22.88
N ASN A 215 7.50 20.14 -23.22
CA ASN A 215 7.67 21.33 -22.39
C ASN A 215 6.50 22.34 -22.48
N ASP A 216 5.67 22.30 -23.53
CA ASP A 216 4.70 23.35 -23.84
C ASP A 216 3.32 23.13 -23.21
N TRP A 217 3.09 21.98 -22.55
CA TRP A 217 1.80 21.65 -21.93
C TRP A 217 1.32 22.65 -20.88
N TYR A 218 2.22 23.27 -20.09
CA TYR A 218 1.85 24.34 -19.16
C TYR A 218 1.38 25.62 -19.89
N SER A 219 1.90 25.90 -21.09
CA SER A 219 1.53 27.06 -21.90
C SER A 219 0.14 26.86 -22.52
N LEU A 220 -0.12 25.67 -23.08
CA LEU A 220 -1.46 25.29 -23.52
C LEU A 220 -2.47 25.33 -22.36
N LEU A 221 -2.10 24.85 -21.17
CA LEU A 221 -2.97 24.90 -19.99
C LEU A 221 -3.29 26.35 -19.56
N ALA A 222 -2.33 27.28 -19.65
CA ALA A 222 -2.58 28.71 -19.44
C ALA A 222 -3.50 29.32 -20.53
N GLU A 223 -3.28 28.99 -21.80
CA GLU A 223 -4.14 29.42 -22.91
C GLU A 223 -5.60 28.92 -22.80
N LEU A 224 -5.84 27.84 -22.06
CA LEU A 224 -7.18 27.35 -21.70
C LEU A 224 -7.77 28.06 -20.48
N MET A 225 -6.97 28.24 -19.43
CA MET A 225 -7.43 28.80 -18.15
C MET A 225 -7.80 30.28 -18.23
N LYS A 226 -7.20 31.06 -19.14
CA LYS A 226 -7.44 32.52 -19.30
C LYS A 226 -8.90 32.93 -19.57
N PHE A 227 -9.77 31.97 -19.90
CA PHE A 227 -11.21 32.18 -20.11
C PHE A 227 -12.05 32.01 -18.83
N GLN A 228 -11.39 31.81 -17.68
CA GLN A 228 -12.02 31.68 -16.36
C GLN A 228 -11.38 32.68 -15.39
N GLU A 229 -12.19 33.32 -14.53
CA GLU A 229 -11.70 34.26 -13.52
C GLU A 229 -10.89 33.54 -12.42
N ARG A 230 -11.24 32.29 -12.12
CA ARG A 230 -10.62 31.47 -11.08
C ARG A 230 -10.71 29.98 -11.42
N ILE A 231 -9.64 29.24 -11.12
CA ILE A 231 -9.60 27.78 -11.21
C ILE A 231 -8.73 27.20 -10.08
N THR A 232 -9.14 26.07 -9.53
CA THR A 232 -8.36 25.30 -8.55
C THR A 232 -7.89 23.97 -9.15
N ILE A 233 -6.65 23.60 -8.86
CA ILE A 233 -5.99 22.35 -9.27
C ILE A 233 -5.64 21.54 -8.01
N VAL A 234 -6.03 20.26 -7.94
CA VAL A 234 -5.70 19.37 -6.80
C VAL A 234 -5.05 18.07 -7.28
N LEU A 235 -3.79 17.84 -6.91
CA LEU A 235 -2.97 16.72 -7.43
C LEU A 235 -2.40 15.85 -6.32
N GLU A 236 -2.51 14.54 -6.45
CA GLU A 236 -1.79 13.57 -5.61
C GLU A 236 -0.56 13.03 -6.35
N VAL A 237 0.65 13.32 -5.86
CA VAL A 237 1.92 12.92 -6.52
C VAL A 237 2.07 11.39 -6.62
N GLY A 238 1.35 10.62 -5.79
CA GLY A 238 1.37 9.15 -5.81
C GLY A 238 1.02 8.51 -7.17
N VAL A 239 0.28 9.21 -8.02
CA VAL A 239 -0.08 8.77 -9.38
C VAL A 239 1.14 8.56 -10.30
N LEU A 240 2.24 9.28 -10.06
CA LEU A 240 3.50 9.13 -10.81
C LEU A 240 4.20 7.80 -10.49
N ARG A 241 3.92 7.16 -9.34
CA ARG A 241 4.52 5.89 -8.89
C ARG A 241 6.07 5.85 -9.00
N SER A 242 6.62 5.29 -10.07
CA SER A 242 8.07 5.20 -10.35
C SER A 242 8.65 6.48 -10.96
N ARG A 243 7.82 7.28 -11.65
CA ARG A 243 8.14 8.61 -12.20
C ARG A 243 8.11 9.72 -11.15
N PHE A 244 8.03 9.40 -9.86
CA PHE A 244 7.95 10.37 -8.76
C PHE A 244 8.92 11.57 -8.87
N PRO A 245 10.19 11.44 -9.30
CA PRO A 245 11.10 12.58 -9.47
C PRO A 245 10.64 13.65 -10.46
N GLU A 246 9.75 13.33 -11.41
CA GLU A 246 9.20 14.35 -12.32
C GLU A 246 8.47 15.48 -11.57
N ALA A 247 7.88 15.17 -10.40
CA ALA A 247 7.17 16.15 -9.58
C ALA A 247 8.05 17.24 -8.97
N GLU A 248 9.37 17.04 -8.87
CA GLU A 248 10.29 18.05 -8.35
C GLU A 248 10.25 19.33 -9.22
N ASN A 249 9.94 19.18 -10.51
CA ASN A 249 9.78 20.28 -11.46
C ASN A 249 8.39 20.95 -11.43
N TRP A 250 7.38 20.36 -10.77
CA TRP A 250 6.00 20.89 -10.77
C TRP A 250 5.92 22.28 -10.14
N ALA A 251 6.75 22.57 -9.12
CA ALA A 251 6.79 23.90 -8.50
C ALA A 251 7.18 25.00 -9.51
N ALA A 252 8.16 24.73 -10.37
CA ALA A 252 8.59 25.64 -11.42
C ALA A 252 7.54 25.77 -12.53
N GLY A 253 6.97 24.65 -12.99
CA GLY A 253 5.93 24.64 -14.04
C GLY A 253 4.67 25.42 -13.64
N PHE A 254 4.15 25.20 -12.42
CA PHE A 254 3.00 25.96 -11.92
C PHE A 254 3.33 27.42 -11.61
N LEU A 255 4.57 27.77 -11.24
CA LEU A 255 5.00 29.17 -11.16
C LEU A 255 4.97 29.87 -12.52
N MET A 256 5.46 29.22 -13.58
CA MET A 256 5.41 29.77 -14.94
C MET A 256 3.97 29.97 -15.43
N LEU A 257 3.10 28.97 -15.20
CA LEU A 257 1.67 29.05 -15.51
C LEU A 257 0.97 30.19 -14.75
N ILE A 258 1.30 30.41 -13.47
CA ILE A 258 0.76 31.52 -12.68
C ILE A 258 1.22 32.89 -13.21
N GLU A 259 2.46 33.02 -13.68
CA GLU A 259 2.97 34.26 -14.25
C GLU A 259 2.40 34.55 -15.65
N TRP A 260 2.12 33.51 -16.46
CA TRP A 260 1.40 33.66 -17.74
C TRP A 260 -0.07 34.07 -17.57
N LEU A 261 -0.72 33.65 -16.48
CA LEU A 261 -2.10 34.00 -16.13
C LEU A 261 -2.23 35.26 -15.26
N ARG A 262 -1.15 36.04 -15.15
CA ARG A 262 -1.09 37.21 -14.28
C ARG A 262 -2.07 38.29 -14.75
N ASN A 263 -2.99 38.65 -13.84
CA ASN A 263 -4.12 39.56 -14.05
C ASN A 263 -5.25 39.04 -14.95
N THR A 264 -5.23 37.77 -15.40
CA THR A 264 -6.35 37.14 -16.14
C THR A 264 -7.10 36.11 -15.29
N THR A 265 -6.38 35.21 -14.60
CA THR A 265 -6.97 34.09 -13.87
C THR A 265 -6.31 33.89 -12.51
N CYS A 266 -7.11 33.80 -11.45
CA CYS A 266 -6.66 33.35 -10.13
C CYS A 266 -6.50 31.82 -10.15
N VAL A 267 -5.27 31.31 -10.13
CA VAL A 267 -4.97 29.87 -10.11
C VAL A 267 -4.50 29.44 -8.73
N ARG A 268 -5.21 28.49 -8.11
CA ARG A 268 -4.77 27.86 -6.87
C ARG A 268 -4.41 26.41 -7.12
N VAL A 269 -3.20 26.01 -6.73
CA VAL A 269 -2.71 24.64 -6.91
C VAL A 269 -2.45 24.03 -5.54
N MET A 270 -2.96 22.82 -5.29
CA MET A 270 -2.62 22.01 -4.13
C MET A 270 -1.99 20.71 -4.57
N ILE A 271 -0.79 20.42 -4.07
CA ILE A 271 -0.02 19.22 -4.42
C ILE A 271 0.20 18.40 -3.14
N LEU A 272 -0.42 17.23 -3.06
CA LEU A 272 -0.38 16.35 -1.90
C LEU A 272 0.58 15.18 -2.14
N THR A 273 1.46 14.91 -1.19
CA THR A 273 2.40 13.79 -1.27
C THR A 273 2.67 13.16 0.09
N GLY A 274 2.52 11.83 0.18
CA GLY A 274 2.95 11.03 1.33
C GLY A 274 4.44 10.67 1.33
N ARG A 275 5.20 11.26 0.39
CA ARG A 275 6.67 11.22 0.31
C ARG A 275 7.24 12.64 0.37
N PRO A 276 8.44 12.82 0.93
CA PRO A 276 9.15 14.09 0.89
C PRO A 276 9.40 14.53 -0.56
N ILE A 277 9.25 15.82 -0.82
CA ILE A 277 9.61 16.45 -2.09
C ILE A 277 10.35 17.75 -1.78
N ASN A 278 11.47 18.00 -2.46
CA ASN A 278 12.21 19.24 -2.26
C ASN A 278 11.59 20.36 -3.09
N THR A 279 11.35 21.51 -2.47
CA THR A 279 10.56 22.60 -3.06
C THR A 279 11.00 23.94 -2.48
N ASP A 280 11.56 24.80 -3.33
CA ASP A 280 12.01 26.14 -2.95
C ASP A 280 10.80 27.05 -2.69
N CYS A 281 10.49 27.21 -1.41
CA CYS A 281 9.34 27.99 -0.95
C CYS A 281 9.59 29.49 -1.11
N ASN A 282 8.56 30.23 -1.54
CA ASN A 282 8.61 31.67 -1.76
C ASN A 282 7.27 32.32 -1.38
N SER A 283 6.96 33.52 -1.90
CA SER A 283 5.70 34.19 -1.61
C SER A 283 4.46 33.44 -2.15
N ILE A 284 4.60 32.79 -3.31
CA ILE A 284 3.55 32.11 -4.08
C ILE A 284 3.53 30.60 -3.79
N VAL A 285 4.70 29.96 -3.73
CA VAL A 285 4.87 28.53 -3.40
C VAL A 285 5.06 28.37 -1.90
N ARG A 286 4.08 27.71 -1.26
CA ARG A 286 4.06 27.40 0.17
C ARG A 286 4.17 25.89 0.39
N ARG A 287 4.63 25.50 1.58
CA ARG A 287 4.73 24.10 1.99
C ARG A 287 4.23 23.92 3.42
N MET A 288 3.28 23.02 3.58
CA MET A 288 2.86 22.47 4.87
C MET A 288 3.53 21.11 5.08
N LEU A 289 3.95 20.82 6.32
CA LEU A 289 4.28 19.46 6.75
C LEU A 289 3.10 18.85 7.50
N VAL A 290 2.63 17.69 7.07
CA VAL A 290 1.61 16.92 7.82
C VAL A 290 2.30 15.93 8.73
N VAL A 291 2.34 16.27 10.02
CA VAL A 291 2.76 15.36 11.09
C VAL A 291 1.86 14.12 11.16
N PRO A 292 2.34 12.98 11.69
CA PRO A 292 1.49 11.84 12.04
C PRO A 292 0.27 12.26 12.88
N GLY A 293 -0.84 11.54 12.71
CA GLY A 293 -2.14 11.95 13.27
C GLY A 293 -2.09 12.20 14.78
N SER A 294 -2.39 13.43 15.19
CA SER A 294 -2.29 13.90 16.57
C SER A 294 -3.33 13.26 17.49
N LYS A 295 -3.03 12.03 17.95
CA LYS A 295 -3.62 11.48 19.19
C LYS A 295 -3.25 12.45 20.30
N GLY A 296 -4.27 13.07 20.90
CA GLY A 296 -4.09 14.27 21.72
C GLY A 296 -3.09 14.09 22.86
N PHE A 297 -1.90 14.65 22.70
CA PHE A 297 -0.97 14.85 23.81
C PHE A 297 -1.63 15.84 24.78
N LEU A 298 -2.01 15.34 25.95
CA LEU A 298 -2.28 16.21 27.09
C LEU A 298 -1.02 17.03 27.36
N SER A 299 -1.16 18.35 27.32
CA SER A 299 -0.09 19.26 27.77
C SER A 299 0.30 18.90 29.20
N PRO A 300 1.60 18.87 29.56
CA PRO A 300 2.04 18.58 30.92
C PRO A 300 1.46 19.52 32.00
N MET A 301 0.91 20.67 31.62
CA MET A 301 0.21 21.61 32.50
C MET A 301 -1.25 21.23 32.83
N ALA A 302 -1.85 20.23 32.16
CA ALA A 302 -3.28 19.91 32.30
C ALA A 302 -3.61 18.91 33.43
N SER A 303 -2.61 18.33 34.10
CA SER A 303 -2.79 17.23 35.08
C SER A 303 -3.28 17.67 36.47
N LEU A 304 -3.66 18.94 36.65
CA LEU A 304 -3.98 19.53 37.96
C LEU A 304 -5.33 20.27 37.98
N HIS A 305 -6.44 19.64 37.55
CA HIS A 305 -7.80 20.00 38.02
C HIS A 305 -8.92 18.98 37.68
N LEU A 306 -8.75 17.68 37.98
CA LEU A 306 -9.90 16.74 37.96
C LEU A 306 -9.87 15.64 39.05
N VAL A 307 -9.45 15.99 40.27
CA VAL A 307 -9.65 15.15 41.46
C VAL A 307 -10.69 15.78 42.38
N ARG A 308 -11.97 15.65 42.02
CA ARG A 308 -13.18 15.73 42.90
C ARG A 308 -14.47 15.51 42.08
N SER A 309 -15.53 15.08 42.78
CA SER A 309 -16.92 14.98 42.30
C SER A 309 -17.28 13.88 41.28
N THR A 310 -17.40 12.64 41.75
CA THR A 310 -18.14 11.54 41.08
C THR A 310 -19.08 10.79 42.05
N VAL A 311 -20.10 11.46 42.57
CA VAL A 311 -21.23 10.83 43.30
C VAL A 311 -22.54 11.54 42.94
N GLY A 312 -23.46 10.88 42.22
CA GLY A 312 -24.83 11.41 42.06
C GLY A 312 -25.61 11.03 40.79
N GLN A 313 -26.41 9.96 40.89
CA GLN A 313 -27.71 9.71 40.20
C GLN A 313 -27.85 9.62 38.66
N ARG A 314 -28.11 8.37 38.22
CA ARG A 314 -29.15 7.82 37.30
C ARG A 314 -29.57 8.52 35.96
N PRO A 315 -29.99 7.73 34.94
CA PRO A 315 -30.22 8.20 33.56
C PRO A 315 -31.70 8.45 33.18
N SER A 316 -31.93 9.19 32.08
CA SER A 316 -33.25 9.22 31.41
C SER A 316 -33.22 9.54 29.90
N ARG A 317 -33.67 8.56 29.10
CA ARG A 317 -34.40 8.65 27.81
C ARG A 317 -33.74 9.25 26.55
N ILE A 318 -34.13 8.63 25.42
CA ILE A 318 -33.87 8.97 24.01
C ILE A 318 -35.11 9.72 23.46
N PRO A 319 -34.97 10.53 22.40
CA PRO A 319 -35.92 10.44 21.27
C PRO A 319 -35.23 10.21 19.91
N VAL A 320 -35.96 9.64 18.95
CA VAL A 320 -35.57 9.43 17.55
C VAL A 320 -36.59 10.12 16.64
N THR A 321 -36.12 10.86 15.64
CA THR A 321 -36.81 11.29 14.42
C THR A 321 -35.71 11.69 13.42
N GLU A 322 -35.49 10.95 12.33
CA GLU A 322 -36.22 10.95 11.05
C GLU A 322 -35.62 11.94 10.02
N TYR A 323 -35.34 11.43 8.82
CA TYR A 323 -34.80 12.18 7.68
C TYR A 323 -35.82 12.18 6.55
N PHE A 324 -36.18 13.37 6.05
CA PHE A 324 -37.00 13.52 4.85
C PHE A 324 -36.13 13.67 3.59
N GLY A 325 -36.52 13.00 2.51
CA GLY A 325 -35.98 13.22 1.16
C GLY A 325 -37.04 13.86 0.24
N PRO A 326 -36.67 14.75 -0.70
CA PRO A 326 -37.61 15.38 -1.63
C PRO A 326 -37.94 14.48 -2.83
N SER A 327 -39.18 14.56 -3.32
CA SER A 327 -39.75 13.73 -4.39
C SER A 327 -40.22 14.55 -5.60
N LEU A 328 -40.07 14.01 -6.82
CA LEU A 328 -40.77 14.48 -8.02
C LEU A 328 -41.25 13.31 -8.90
N ILE A 329 -42.52 13.36 -9.29
CA ILE A 329 -43.21 12.54 -10.32
C ILE A 329 -44.32 13.44 -10.92
N PRO A 330 -44.87 13.20 -12.14
CA PRO A 330 -46.04 12.31 -12.23
C PRO A 330 -46.29 11.57 -13.58
N GLY A 331 -47.13 10.52 -13.54
CA GLY A 331 -47.91 9.99 -14.69
C GLY A 331 -47.49 8.62 -15.23
N ILE A 332 -48.38 7.75 -15.73
CA ILE A 332 -49.86 7.76 -15.89
C ILE A 332 -50.41 6.29 -15.82
N LEU A 333 -51.73 6.15 -15.54
CA LEU A 333 -52.70 5.01 -15.70
C LEU A 333 -52.29 3.84 -16.66
N ASP A 334 -52.76 2.57 -16.59
CA ASP A 334 -53.67 1.74 -15.74
C ASP A 334 -53.35 0.23 -16.04
N GLY A 335 -54.04 -0.87 -15.65
CA GLY A 335 -55.23 -1.11 -14.81
C GLY A 335 -55.91 -2.48 -15.06
N ARG A 336 -56.24 -3.26 -13.99
CA ARG A 336 -56.89 -4.62 -13.99
C ARG A 336 -56.02 -5.77 -14.58
N GLY A 337 -56.20 -7.07 -14.30
CA GLY A 337 -57.05 -7.83 -13.36
C GLY A 337 -56.77 -9.37 -13.41
N PRO A 338 -57.09 -10.18 -12.36
CA PRO A 338 -56.81 -11.64 -12.25
C PRO A 338 -57.98 -12.54 -12.79
N PRO A 339 -58.04 -13.90 -12.67
CA PRO A 339 -57.27 -14.90 -11.88
C PRO A 339 -56.66 -16.06 -12.77
N SER A 340 -56.46 -17.36 -12.45
CA SER A 340 -56.96 -18.28 -11.38
C SER A 340 -56.13 -19.58 -11.10
N THR A 341 -56.67 -20.37 -10.17
CA THR A 341 -56.52 -21.80 -9.77
C THR A 341 -56.62 -22.85 -10.89
N SER A 342 -56.28 -24.15 -10.76
CA SER A 342 -55.59 -25.03 -9.76
C SER A 342 -55.27 -26.38 -10.48
N ASP A 343 -54.33 -27.28 -10.09
CA ASP A 343 -54.34 -28.35 -9.05
C ASP A 343 -53.09 -29.25 -9.33
N GLN A 344 -52.29 -29.78 -8.39
CA GLN A 344 -52.44 -30.85 -7.37
C GLN A 344 -52.22 -32.34 -7.81
N PHE A 345 -51.47 -33.07 -6.96
CA PHE A 345 -51.32 -34.54 -6.78
C PHE A 345 -50.58 -35.48 -7.79
N THR A 346 -49.25 -35.47 -7.69
CA THR A 346 -48.34 -36.60 -7.30
C THR A 346 -48.18 -37.95 -8.07
N LYS A 347 -46.88 -38.29 -8.24
CA LYS A 347 -46.15 -39.55 -7.89
C LYS A 347 -46.02 -40.73 -8.88
N VAL A 348 -44.90 -41.45 -8.66
CA VAL A 348 -44.41 -42.71 -9.27
C VAL A 348 -43.95 -42.58 -10.74
N GLY A 349 -42.77 -43.06 -11.16
CA GLY A 349 -41.66 -43.66 -10.41
C GLY A 349 -40.64 -44.39 -11.30
N SER A 350 -39.64 -45.04 -10.67
CA SER A 350 -38.57 -45.90 -11.26
C SER A 350 -37.32 -45.21 -11.86
N SER A 351 -36.25 -46.01 -11.97
CA SER A 351 -34.92 -45.73 -12.56
C SER A 351 -34.37 -47.07 -13.08
N PRO A 352 -33.55 -47.12 -14.15
CA PRO A 352 -32.12 -47.33 -13.87
C PRO A 352 -31.08 -46.81 -14.93
N ARG A 353 -29.91 -46.39 -14.40
CA ARG A 353 -28.53 -46.59 -14.92
C ARG A 353 -28.07 -46.08 -16.32
N LYS A 354 -26.97 -45.29 -16.25
CA LYS A 354 -25.96 -44.98 -17.30
C LYS A 354 -26.49 -44.11 -18.47
N VAL A 355 -25.69 -43.35 -19.24
CA VAL A 355 -24.21 -43.22 -19.38
C VAL A 355 -23.77 -41.78 -19.07
N ALA A 356 -22.47 -41.50 -19.00
CA ALA A 356 -21.90 -40.18 -18.73
C ALA A 356 -21.77 -39.28 -19.96
N SER A 357 -21.90 -37.97 -19.76
CA SER A 357 -21.06 -36.93 -20.41
C SER A 357 -21.10 -35.63 -19.59
N SER A 358 -20.17 -34.72 -19.88
CA SER A 358 -20.03 -33.39 -19.28
C SER A 358 -21.12 -32.41 -19.69
N GLU A 359 -21.43 -31.43 -18.84
CA GLU A 359 -21.44 -30.01 -19.22
C GLU A 359 -21.48 -29.06 -18.00
N HIS A 360 -21.05 -27.81 -18.19
CA HIS A 360 -21.10 -26.76 -17.17
C HIS A 360 -22.49 -26.14 -17.07
N HIS A 361 -22.94 -25.76 -15.87
CA HIS A 361 -23.77 -24.56 -15.72
C HIS A 361 -23.67 -23.90 -14.35
N TYR A 362 -23.86 -22.57 -14.35
CA TYR A 362 -23.89 -21.67 -13.20
C TYR A 362 -24.93 -22.07 -12.14
N ARG A 363 -24.56 -21.92 -10.87
CA ARG A 363 -25.45 -21.46 -9.78
C ARG A 363 -24.70 -20.39 -8.99
N LYS A 364 -25.21 -19.16 -8.91
CA LYS A 364 -26.31 -18.67 -8.05
C LYS A 364 -25.93 -18.67 -6.56
N ASP A 365 -25.67 -17.48 -6.04
CA ASP A 365 -25.41 -17.24 -4.62
C ASP A 365 -26.65 -17.56 -3.75
N PRO A 366 -26.46 -18.22 -2.59
CA PRO A 366 -27.48 -18.33 -1.55
C PRO A 366 -27.46 -17.13 -0.59
N SER A 367 -28.60 -16.78 -0.03
CA SER A 367 -28.79 -15.56 0.77
C SER A 367 -28.71 -15.78 2.29
N GLY A 368 -28.09 -14.83 2.99
CA GLY A 368 -28.56 -14.34 4.29
C GLY A 368 -28.12 -15.11 5.54
N GLU A 369 -28.47 -16.38 5.69
CA GLU A 369 -28.64 -16.98 7.04
C GLU A 369 -27.67 -18.11 7.46
N GLU A 370 -26.72 -18.54 6.60
CA GLU A 370 -25.74 -19.60 6.97
C GLU A 370 -24.41 -19.08 7.56
N LEU A 371 -24.32 -17.78 7.90
CA LEU A 371 -23.11 -17.15 8.45
C LEU A 371 -22.72 -17.57 9.89
N SER A 372 -23.47 -18.47 10.54
CA SER A 372 -23.29 -18.85 11.95
C SER A 372 -22.76 -20.27 12.21
N LYS A 373 -22.34 -21.01 11.17
CA LYS A 373 -21.94 -22.44 11.29
C LYS A 373 -20.60 -22.82 10.62
N ILE A 374 -19.86 -21.87 10.06
CA ILE A 374 -18.65 -22.14 9.26
C ILE A 374 -17.35 -22.16 10.11
N ASP A 375 -17.38 -21.68 11.36
CA ASP A 375 -16.21 -21.68 12.26
C ASP A 375 -15.66 -23.08 12.66
N ASN A 376 -16.41 -24.16 12.40
CA ASN A 376 -16.05 -25.53 12.81
C ASN A 376 -15.54 -26.41 11.64
N MET A 377 -14.57 -25.93 10.86
CA MET A 377 -13.64 -26.84 10.16
C MET A 377 -12.49 -27.19 11.11
N SER A 378 -12.32 -28.48 11.40
CA SER A 378 -11.23 -28.95 12.27
C SER A 378 -9.88 -28.69 11.60
N MET A 379 -9.04 -27.88 12.24
CA MET A 379 -7.63 -27.74 11.87
C MET A 379 -6.84 -28.97 12.33
N CYS A 380 -5.83 -29.38 11.55
CA CYS A 380 -4.72 -30.18 12.09
C CYS A 380 -3.81 -29.27 12.92
N SER A 381 -3.04 -29.85 13.83
CA SER A 381 -2.28 -29.10 14.81
C SER A 381 -0.79 -28.98 14.45
N LEU A 382 -0.17 -27.88 14.90
CA LEU A 382 1.29 -27.71 14.92
C LEU A 382 2.01 -28.77 15.80
N THR A 383 1.27 -29.66 16.49
CA THR A 383 1.80 -30.81 17.22
C THR A 383 2.13 -32.02 16.34
N ASP A 384 1.56 -32.11 15.14
CA ASP A 384 1.55 -33.35 14.36
C ASP A 384 2.74 -33.44 13.36
N THR A 385 3.54 -32.38 13.29
CA THR A 385 4.48 -32.04 12.20
C THR A 385 5.80 -32.81 12.19
N LEU A 386 5.88 -34.00 12.79
CA LEU A 386 7.12 -34.81 12.90
C LEU A 386 7.04 -36.24 12.32
N HIS A 387 5.92 -36.65 11.73
CA HIS A 387 5.79 -38.02 11.19
C HIS A 387 5.89 -38.14 9.66
N LYS A 388 6.90 -38.91 9.26
CA LYS A 388 7.40 -39.19 7.90
C LYS A 388 6.34 -39.62 6.87
N SER A 389 6.53 -39.15 5.64
CA SER A 389 6.25 -39.93 4.43
C SER A 389 7.58 -40.41 3.83
N LEU A 390 7.70 -41.69 3.50
CA LEU A 390 8.90 -42.28 2.89
C LEU A 390 8.58 -42.79 1.48
N GLY A 391 9.25 -42.22 0.49
CA GLY A 391 9.31 -42.70 -0.90
C GLY A 391 10.61 -42.23 -1.53
N ASP A 392 11.32 -43.12 -2.23
CA ASP A 392 12.75 -42.95 -2.53
C ASP A 392 13.09 -41.66 -3.30
N ASP A 393 12.29 -41.29 -4.32
CA ASP A 393 12.50 -40.09 -5.14
C ASP A 393 12.58 -38.79 -4.34
N GLN A 394 11.80 -38.66 -3.26
CA GLN A 394 11.76 -37.42 -2.46
C GLN A 394 13.09 -37.17 -1.73
N THR A 395 13.83 -38.23 -1.39
CA THR A 395 15.06 -38.11 -0.59
C THR A 395 16.12 -37.23 -1.27
N SER A 396 16.23 -37.32 -2.60
CA SER A 396 17.16 -36.53 -3.41
C SER A 396 16.83 -35.03 -3.37
N GLU A 397 15.54 -34.68 -3.46
CA GLU A 397 15.07 -33.28 -3.42
C GLU A 397 15.36 -32.65 -2.05
N TYR A 398 15.06 -33.35 -0.94
CA TYR A 398 15.39 -32.90 0.41
C TYR A 398 16.90 -32.68 0.63
N TYR A 399 17.76 -33.62 0.20
CA TYR A 399 19.22 -33.45 0.36
C TYR A 399 19.77 -32.29 -0.50
N SER A 400 19.20 -32.05 -1.68
CA SER A 400 19.54 -30.90 -2.53
C SER A 400 19.16 -29.58 -1.85
N SER A 401 17.92 -29.46 -1.40
CA SER A 401 17.40 -28.26 -0.70
C SER A 401 18.16 -27.98 0.59
N LYS A 402 18.49 -29.01 1.38
CA LYS A 402 19.34 -28.89 2.57
C LYS A 402 20.72 -28.32 2.21
N ARG A 403 21.38 -28.84 1.17
CA ARG A 403 22.70 -28.36 0.73
C ARG A 403 22.65 -26.91 0.24
N ALA A 404 21.58 -26.50 -0.46
CA ALA A 404 21.39 -25.11 -0.87
C ALA A 404 21.25 -24.18 0.35
N THR A 405 20.42 -24.58 1.33
CA THR A 405 20.20 -23.81 2.57
C THR A 405 21.46 -23.74 3.44
N ASP A 406 22.23 -24.83 3.55
CA ASP A 406 23.55 -24.83 4.20
C ASP A 406 24.51 -23.82 3.53
N GLN A 407 24.53 -23.76 2.18
CA GLN A 407 25.33 -22.78 1.44
C GLN A 407 24.87 -21.33 1.64
N TRP A 408 23.57 -21.07 1.80
CA TRP A 408 23.05 -19.74 2.13
C TRP A 408 23.55 -19.27 3.50
N PHE A 409 23.53 -20.14 4.51
CA PHE A 409 24.10 -19.84 5.82
C PHE A 409 25.63 -19.70 5.77
N GLN A 410 26.34 -20.55 5.02
CA GLN A 410 27.79 -20.39 4.82
C GLN A 410 28.13 -19.03 4.19
N MET A 411 27.33 -18.56 3.22
CA MET A 411 27.51 -17.23 2.63
C MET A 411 27.28 -16.13 3.68
N LEU A 412 26.21 -16.22 4.49
CA LEU A 412 25.95 -15.28 5.59
C LEU A 412 27.12 -15.21 6.59
N GLU A 413 27.67 -16.35 6.98
CA GLU A 413 28.81 -16.48 7.90
C GLU A 413 30.09 -15.84 7.32
N THR A 414 30.41 -16.17 6.07
CA THR A 414 31.65 -15.73 5.39
C THR A 414 31.60 -14.32 4.77
N THR A 415 30.48 -13.60 4.93
CA THR A 415 30.35 -12.22 4.42
C THR A 415 29.75 -11.28 5.45
N THR A 416 28.43 -11.36 5.69
CA THR A 416 27.70 -10.46 6.59
C THR A 416 28.15 -10.60 8.05
N HIS A 417 28.36 -11.82 8.55
CA HIS A 417 28.85 -12.04 9.92
C HIS A 417 30.31 -11.62 10.06
N GLU A 418 31.18 -11.94 9.11
CA GLU A 418 32.57 -11.47 9.15
C GLU A 418 32.64 -9.94 9.20
N PHE A 419 31.88 -9.24 8.35
CA PHE A 419 31.78 -7.78 8.33
C PHE A 419 31.17 -7.18 9.62
N MET A 420 30.22 -7.87 10.25
CA MET A 420 29.53 -7.39 11.45
C MET A 420 30.34 -7.62 12.75
N TYR A 421 31.08 -8.72 12.85
CA TYR A 421 31.61 -9.22 14.14
C TYR A 421 33.14 -9.42 14.19
N LYS A 422 33.87 -9.32 13.07
CA LYS A 422 35.35 -9.36 13.07
C LYS A 422 35.99 -8.09 13.61
N GLN A 423 35.22 -7.00 13.69
CA GLN A 423 35.62 -5.72 14.27
C GLN A 423 35.06 -5.60 15.69
N ASP A 424 35.83 -5.03 16.63
CA ASP A 424 35.43 -4.82 18.04
C ASP A 424 34.42 -3.65 18.21
N LEU A 425 33.40 -3.61 17.35
CA LEU A 425 32.33 -2.60 17.33
C LEU A 425 31.15 -3.05 18.21
N GLN A 426 31.38 -3.10 19.52
CA GLN A 426 30.36 -3.51 20.47
C GLN A 426 29.21 -2.49 20.52
N SER A 427 28.01 -2.92 20.12
CA SER A 427 26.79 -2.18 20.44
C SER A 427 26.43 -2.42 21.91
N THR A 428 26.12 -1.36 22.64
CA THR A 428 25.63 -1.46 24.03
C THR A 428 24.16 -1.87 24.11
N VAL A 429 23.44 -1.95 22.98
CA VAL A 429 22.00 -2.23 22.92
C VAL A 429 21.71 -3.34 21.89
N ALA A 430 21.60 -4.57 22.39
CA ALA A 430 21.16 -5.73 21.61
C ALA A 430 19.76 -5.52 21.00
N VAL A 431 19.52 -6.09 19.81
CA VAL A 431 18.18 -6.09 19.19
C VAL A 431 17.29 -7.12 19.88
N LYS A 432 16.11 -6.69 20.31
CA LYS A 432 15.13 -7.53 21.01
C LYS A 432 14.11 -8.09 20.03
N VAL A 433 13.92 -9.40 20.02
CA VAL A 433 12.91 -10.07 19.19
C VAL A 433 11.96 -10.88 20.07
N ALA A 434 10.65 -10.66 19.94
CA ALA A 434 9.64 -11.54 20.50
C ALA A 434 9.33 -12.68 19.51
N VAL A 435 9.28 -13.91 20.01
CA VAL A 435 8.91 -15.10 19.26
C VAL A 435 7.59 -15.60 19.80
N LEU A 436 6.54 -15.53 18.99
CA LEU A 436 5.21 -16.05 19.32
C LEU A 436 5.08 -17.43 18.67
N ASP A 437 5.06 -18.48 19.49
CA ASP A 437 5.11 -19.87 19.02
C ASP A 437 4.67 -20.88 20.13
N THR A 438 5.10 -22.14 20.05
CA THR A 438 4.87 -23.21 21.05
C THR A 438 5.66 -23.02 22.35
N GLY A 439 6.87 -22.46 22.29
CA GLY A 439 7.77 -22.29 23.42
C GLY A 439 9.24 -22.29 23.00
N PHE A 440 10.14 -22.57 23.95
CA PHE A 440 11.53 -22.92 23.66
C PHE A 440 12.04 -23.91 24.71
N GLY A 441 12.49 -25.08 24.27
CA GLY A 441 12.97 -26.13 25.17
C GLY A 441 13.82 -27.19 24.47
N TYR A 442 14.55 -27.96 25.27
CA TYR A 442 15.16 -29.20 24.80
C TYR A 442 14.09 -30.30 24.75
N THR A 443 14.01 -31.04 23.65
CA THR A 443 13.12 -32.22 23.56
C THR A 443 13.76 -33.41 24.27
N ASN A 444 15.08 -33.60 24.12
CA ASN A 444 15.86 -34.63 24.80
C ASN A 444 16.94 -34.02 25.72
N PRO A 445 17.35 -34.69 26.82
CA PRO A 445 18.40 -34.20 27.71
C PRO A 445 19.76 -33.95 27.02
N GLU A 446 20.03 -34.63 25.90
CA GLU A 446 21.26 -34.53 25.12
C GLU A 446 21.37 -33.18 24.37
N ASP A 447 20.24 -32.69 23.83
CA ASP A 447 20.14 -31.42 23.08
C ASP A 447 20.54 -30.21 23.93
N LYS A 448 20.45 -30.34 25.26
CA LYS A 448 20.80 -29.33 26.26
C LYS A 448 22.21 -28.77 26.08
N ARG A 449 23.16 -29.54 25.54
CA ARG A 449 24.52 -29.05 25.22
C ARG A 449 24.54 -28.19 23.96
N ALA A 450 23.79 -28.57 22.92
CA ALA A 450 23.69 -27.85 21.65
C ALA A 450 22.87 -26.56 21.77
N LEU A 451 21.77 -26.58 22.53
CA LEU A 451 20.90 -25.41 22.73
C LEU A 451 21.47 -24.35 23.69
N ARG A 452 22.47 -24.67 24.52
CA ARG A 452 22.99 -23.76 25.57
C ARG A 452 23.37 -22.35 25.06
N PRO A 453 24.08 -22.17 23.93
CA PRO A 453 24.43 -20.84 23.42
C PRO A 453 23.23 -20.00 22.93
N TYR A 454 22.13 -20.67 22.59
CA TYR A 454 20.87 -20.03 22.21
C TYR A 454 20.06 -19.64 23.47
N TYR A 455 19.95 -20.56 24.43
CA TYR A 455 19.23 -20.33 25.70
C TYR A 455 19.79 -19.12 26.47
N GLN A 456 21.10 -18.89 26.45
CA GLN A 456 21.75 -17.72 27.09
C GLN A 456 21.34 -16.36 26.47
N ARG A 457 20.83 -16.35 25.24
CA ARG A 457 20.33 -15.14 24.55
C ARG A 457 18.83 -14.90 24.76
N ILE A 458 18.11 -15.83 25.37
CA ILE A 458 16.71 -15.62 25.81
C ILE A 458 16.70 -14.79 27.11
N LYS A 459 15.82 -13.78 27.18
CA LYS A 459 15.71 -12.84 28.33
C LYS A 459 14.39 -12.97 29.11
N LYS A 460 13.33 -13.41 28.45
CA LYS A 460 12.03 -13.73 29.06
C LYS A 460 11.40 -14.94 28.39
N PHE A 461 10.61 -15.64 29.19
CA PHE A 461 9.63 -16.64 28.77
C PHE A 461 8.31 -16.19 29.39
N ALA A 462 7.21 -16.24 28.64
CA ALA A 462 5.87 -16.04 29.17
C ALA A 462 4.86 -16.92 28.43
N ASN A 463 3.81 -17.33 29.13
CA ASN A 463 2.70 -18.09 28.59
C ASN A 463 1.44 -17.21 28.50
N PHE A 464 0.78 -17.23 27.35
CA PHE A 464 -0.41 -16.42 27.10
C PHE A 464 -1.67 -17.26 26.85
N ILE A 465 -1.52 -18.60 26.78
CA ILE A 465 -2.63 -19.55 26.85
C ILE A 465 -3.29 -19.43 28.23
N ASP A 466 -4.62 -19.35 28.26
CA ASP A 466 -5.36 -19.13 29.51
C ASP A 466 -5.24 -20.34 30.45
N GLY A 467 -5.04 -20.09 31.75
CA GLY A 467 -4.75 -21.12 32.76
C GLY A 467 -3.34 -21.71 32.73
N GLY A 468 -2.53 -21.43 31.70
CA GLY A 468 -1.15 -21.89 31.58
C GLY A 468 -0.14 -21.05 32.38
N SER A 469 1.01 -21.65 32.72
CA SER A 469 2.10 -21.03 33.49
C SER A 469 3.30 -20.64 32.63
N ASP A 470 4.04 -19.61 33.03
CA ASP A 470 5.32 -19.19 32.42
C ASP A 470 6.43 -20.27 32.46
N ALA A 471 6.22 -21.36 33.20
CA ALA A 471 7.13 -22.51 33.20
C ALA A 471 6.98 -23.35 31.91
N GLU A 472 5.77 -23.50 31.37
CA GLU A 472 5.51 -24.27 30.15
C GLU A 472 6.19 -23.65 28.92
N ALA A 473 6.31 -22.32 28.85
CA ALA A 473 7.02 -21.65 27.77
C ALA A 473 8.52 -22.00 27.69
N LYS A 474 9.10 -22.57 28.77
CA LYS A 474 10.49 -23.09 28.84
C LYS A 474 10.59 -24.56 28.39
N THR A 475 9.49 -25.11 27.90
CA THR A 475 9.39 -26.42 27.26
C THR A 475 8.87 -26.24 25.84
N ASP A 476 9.14 -27.21 24.98
CA ASP A 476 8.63 -27.23 23.61
C ASP A 476 8.54 -28.68 23.15
N SER A 477 7.36 -29.29 23.34
CA SER A 477 7.09 -30.69 23.00
C SER A 477 7.15 -30.95 21.49
N THR A 478 6.87 -29.94 20.67
CA THR A 478 6.89 -30.01 19.19
C THR A 478 8.27 -29.74 18.60
N GLY A 479 9.10 -28.97 19.31
CA GLY A 479 10.37 -28.43 18.80
C GLY A 479 10.22 -27.26 17.81
N HIS A 480 8.99 -26.87 17.44
CA HIS A 480 8.74 -25.85 16.41
C HIS A 480 9.24 -24.46 16.84
N GLY A 481 8.78 -23.94 17.98
CA GLY A 481 9.22 -22.65 18.51
C GLY A 481 10.72 -22.59 18.81
N THR A 482 11.31 -23.74 19.20
CA THR A 482 12.76 -23.89 19.37
C THR A 482 13.50 -23.78 18.04
N ALA A 483 13.03 -24.46 16.98
CA ALA A 483 13.59 -24.37 15.65
C ALA A 483 13.48 -22.96 15.06
N VAL A 484 12.33 -22.30 15.24
CA VAL A 484 12.07 -20.91 14.82
C VAL A 484 13.03 -19.94 15.52
N ALA A 485 13.10 -19.99 16.85
CA ALA A 485 13.99 -19.16 17.66
C ALA A 485 15.47 -19.35 17.31
N VAL A 486 15.89 -20.60 17.02
CA VAL A 486 17.26 -20.90 16.60
C VAL A 486 17.60 -20.25 15.26
N GLN A 487 16.68 -20.13 14.28
CA GLN A 487 17.02 -19.45 13.02
C GLN A 487 17.28 -17.95 13.24
N ILE A 488 16.46 -17.24 14.03
CA ILE A 488 16.69 -15.81 14.36
C ILE A 488 18.09 -15.63 14.97
N LEU A 489 18.43 -16.49 15.92
CA LEU A 489 19.70 -16.47 16.66
C LEU A 489 20.90 -17.06 15.91
N LYS A 490 20.69 -17.70 14.75
CA LYS A 490 21.74 -17.97 13.76
C LYS A 490 21.93 -16.76 12.85
N THR A 491 20.84 -16.09 12.42
CA THR A 491 20.94 -14.98 11.48
C THR A 491 21.53 -13.71 12.10
N SER A 492 21.08 -13.27 13.29
CA SER A 492 21.79 -12.27 14.11
C SER A 492 22.38 -12.93 15.35
N LEU A 493 23.67 -12.67 15.60
CA LEU A 493 24.40 -13.30 16.70
C LEU A 493 24.22 -12.55 18.02
N ASN A 494 24.00 -11.23 17.99
CA ASN A 494 23.76 -10.42 19.18
C ASN A 494 22.27 -10.16 19.48
N ALA A 495 21.35 -10.60 18.63
CA ALA A 495 19.91 -10.57 18.93
C ALA A 495 19.58 -11.33 20.24
N VAL A 496 18.57 -10.86 20.95
CA VAL A 496 18.10 -11.43 22.23
C VAL A 496 16.58 -11.67 22.20
N LEU A 497 16.16 -12.85 22.66
CA LEU A 497 14.79 -13.31 22.48
C LEU A 497 13.90 -13.15 23.71
N TYR A 498 12.61 -12.99 23.45
CA TYR A 498 11.51 -13.03 24.40
C TYR A 498 10.49 -14.05 23.89
N ILE A 499 10.38 -15.19 24.58
CA ILE A 499 9.56 -16.33 24.12
C ILE A 499 8.13 -16.19 24.66
N CYS A 500 7.15 -16.19 23.76
CA CYS A 500 5.73 -16.18 24.06
C CYS A 500 5.10 -17.52 23.63
N ARG A 501 4.67 -18.35 24.59
CA ARG A 501 3.81 -19.50 24.27
C ARG A 501 2.40 -18.98 23.96
N VAL A 502 1.98 -19.13 22.71
CA VAL A 502 0.67 -18.73 22.18
C VAL A 502 -0.03 -19.84 21.37
N VAL A 503 0.64 -20.98 21.20
CA VAL A 503 0.10 -22.16 20.50
C VAL A 503 -0.44 -23.17 21.52
N SER A 504 -1.65 -23.63 21.26
CA SER A 504 -2.37 -24.71 21.96
C SER A 504 -2.38 -25.98 21.11
N ASP A 505 -2.93 -27.06 21.64
CA ASP A 505 -3.14 -28.33 20.90
C ASP A 505 -4.17 -28.20 19.75
N SER A 506 -4.84 -27.05 19.63
CA SER A 506 -5.70 -26.66 18.51
C SER A 506 -5.08 -25.60 17.58
N GLY A 507 -3.77 -25.34 17.72
CA GLY A 507 -3.04 -24.30 16.99
C GLY A 507 -2.98 -22.95 17.72
N PRO A 508 -2.65 -21.85 17.01
CA PRO A 508 -2.46 -20.53 17.60
C PRO A 508 -3.74 -19.95 18.23
N ASP A 509 -3.72 -19.70 19.53
CA ASP A 509 -4.83 -19.05 20.24
C ASP A 509 -4.84 -17.55 19.92
N LYS A 510 -5.96 -17.07 19.35
CA LYS A 510 -6.09 -15.69 18.84
C LYS A 510 -6.08 -14.64 19.96
N LEU A 511 -6.51 -14.99 21.18
CA LEU A 511 -6.47 -14.12 22.35
C LEU A 511 -5.07 -14.13 23.00
N ALA A 512 -4.41 -15.28 23.04
CA ALA A 512 -3.01 -15.40 23.46
C ALA A 512 -2.09 -14.58 22.55
N VAL A 513 -2.26 -14.68 21.23
CA VAL A 513 -1.54 -13.86 20.24
C VAL A 513 -1.79 -12.36 20.45
N GLU A 514 -3.03 -11.93 20.69
CA GLU A 514 -3.31 -10.53 21.03
C GLU A 514 -2.58 -10.08 22.32
N LYS A 515 -2.74 -10.83 23.41
CA LYS A 515 -2.09 -10.54 24.71
C LYS A 515 -0.57 -10.44 24.53
N ALA A 516 0.03 -11.39 23.80
CA ALA A 516 1.47 -11.47 23.54
C ALA A 516 2.00 -10.30 22.71
N ILE A 517 1.32 -9.93 21.60
CA ILE A 517 1.71 -8.78 20.78
C ILE A 517 1.69 -7.49 21.63
N ARG A 518 0.65 -7.28 22.43
CA ARG A 518 0.53 -6.11 23.32
C ARG A 518 1.64 -6.07 24.38
N LYS A 519 1.89 -7.18 25.08
CA LYS A 519 2.94 -7.29 26.13
C LYS A 519 4.35 -7.13 25.55
N ALA A 520 4.62 -7.65 24.36
CA ALA A 520 5.91 -7.51 23.69
C ALA A 520 6.18 -6.06 23.24
N ALA A 521 5.18 -5.41 22.62
CA ALA A 521 5.35 -4.09 22.01
C ALA A 521 5.24 -2.90 22.96
N ALA A 522 4.44 -3.02 24.04
CA ALA A 522 4.35 -1.97 25.06
C ALA A 522 5.74 -1.71 25.69
N LYS A 523 5.99 -0.47 26.14
CA LYS A 523 7.26 -0.12 26.78
C LYS A 523 7.34 -0.68 28.21
N PRO A 524 8.56 -0.98 28.73
CA PRO A 524 8.75 -1.32 30.14
C PRO A 524 8.28 -0.19 31.05
N ASP A 525 7.63 -0.57 32.14
CA ASP A 525 7.12 0.33 33.18
C ASP A 525 7.54 -0.23 34.54
N LYS A 526 8.21 0.59 35.36
CA LYS A 526 8.69 0.18 36.68
C LYS A 526 7.62 0.28 37.76
N ASP A 527 6.59 1.08 37.50
CA ASP A 527 5.51 1.36 38.45
C ASP A 527 4.32 0.41 38.23
N SER A 528 4.27 -0.27 37.07
CA SER A 528 3.36 -1.40 36.82
C SER A 528 3.78 -2.66 37.59
N PRO A 529 2.88 -3.34 38.33
CA PRO A 529 3.19 -4.57 39.08
C PRO A 529 3.75 -5.73 38.25
N ASP A 530 3.55 -5.71 36.92
CA ASP A 530 3.99 -6.74 35.98
C ASP A 530 5.23 -6.35 35.15
N GLY A 531 5.87 -5.21 35.50
CA GLY A 531 7.02 -4.63 34.79
C GLY A 531 6.69 -3.92 33.47
N GLY A 532 5.40 -3.73 33.16
CA GLY A 532 4.95 -3.16 31.89
C GLY A 532 5.26 -4.08 30.71
N GLY A 533 5.38 -3.51 29.51
CA GLY A 533 5.76 -4.29 28.34
C GLY A 533 7.27 -4.55 28.23
N TRP A 534 7.70 -5.22 27.18
CA TRP A 534 9.13 -5.52 26.97
C TRP A 534 9.84 -4.51 26.06
N GLY A 535 9.08 -3.74 25.29
CA GLY A 535 9.57 -2.81 24.27
C GLY A 535 10.53 -3.51 23.31
N VAL A 536 10.08 -4.59 22.66
CA VAL A 536 10.88 -5.31 21.65
C VAL A 536 10.96 -4.52 20.34
N ASP A 537 11.99 -4.80 19.54
CA ASP A 537 12.18 -4.17 18.23
C ASP A 537 11.41 -4.90 17.13
N ILE A 538 11.27 -6.22 17.27
CA ILE A 538 10.69 -7.13 16.28
C ILE A 538 9.76 -8.15 16.94
N ILE A 539 8.67 -8.52 16.25
CA ILE A 539 7.78 -9.65 16.58
C ILE A 539 7.78 -10.64 15.40
N ASN A 540 8.09 -11.91 15.69
CA ASN A 540 8.00 -13.03 14.74
C ASN A 540 6.77 -13.90 15.05
N MET A 541 5.94 -14.17 14.04
CA MET A 541 4.77 -15.04 14.10
C MET A 541 4.88 -16.14 13.02
N SER A 542 5.49 -17.26 13.38
CA SER A 542 5.75 -18.39 12.46
C SER A 542 4.53 -19.29 12.24
N PHE A 543 3.36 -18.67 12.06
CA PHE A 543 2.06 -19.32 11.89
C PHE A 543 1.10 -18.43 11.11
N GLY A 544 -0.05 -18.99 10.70
CA GLY A 544 -1.17 -18.21 10.19
C GLY A 544 -2.50 -18.96 10.23
N TRP A 545 -3.61 -18.25 10.00
CA TRP A 545 -4.96 -18.82 9.92
C TRP A 545 -5.86 -18.12 8.87
N PRO A 546 -6.96 -18.76 8.41
CA PRO A 546 -7.75 -18.30 7.26
C PRO A 546 -8.39 -16.90 7.34
N TYR A 547 -8.94 -16.53 8.51
CA TYR A 547 -9.80 -15.35 8.67
C TYR A 547 -9.18 -14.25 9.54
N HIS A 548 -9.57 -12.99 9.34
CA HIS A 548 -9.06 -11.89 10.15
C HIS A 548 -9.61 -12.00 11.60
N HIS A 549 -8.87 -11.48 12.58
CA HIS A 549 -9.34 -11.40 13.97
C HIS A 549 -9.13 -9.99 14.50
N GLU A 550 -10.20 -9.33 14.94
CA GLU A 550 -10.18 -7.88 15.18
C GLU A 550 -9.28 -7.46 16.36
N GLY A 551 -9.20 -8.31 17.40
CA GLY A 551 -8.32 -8.11 18.55
C GLY A 551 -6.83 -8.12 18.17
N VAL A 552 -6.35 -9.22 17.59
CA VAL A 552 -5.05 -9.33 16.90
C VAL A 552 -4.79 -8.17 15.93
N ARG A 553 -5.76 -7.71 15.13
CA ARG A 553 -5.57 -6.52 14.27
C ARG A 553 -5.26 -5.28 15.12
N LYS A 554 -6.09 -4.98 16.12
CA LYS A 554 -5.87 -3.88 17.09
C LYS A 554 -4.57 -4.04 17.90
N ALA A 555 -3.97 -5.23 17.94
CA ALA A 555 -2.67 -5.49 18.57
C ALA A 555 -1.50 -5.26 17.59
N ILE A 556 -1.61 -5.71 16.34
CA ILE A 556 -0.67 -5.40 15.24
C ILE A 556 -0.60 -3.88 15.04
N ASP A 557 -1.75 -3.22 14.95
CA ASP A 557 -1.85 -1.76 14.83
C ASP A 557 -1.17 -1.07 16.01
N PHE A 558 -1.39 -1.56 17.25
CA PHE A 558 -0.74 -1.06 18.46
C PHE A 558 0.79 -1.25 18.43
N ALA A 559 1.27 -2.40 17.96
CA ALA A 559 2.69 -2.70 17.86
C ALA A 559 3.40 -1.84 16.80
N ARG A 560 2.77 -1.63 15.65
CA ARG A 560 3.26 -0.67 14.64
C ARG A 560 3.38 0.75 15.18
N HIS A 561 2.40 1.20 15.98
CA HIS A 561 2.46 2.50 16.68
C HIS A 561 3.58 2.60 17.73
N HIS A 562 4.17 1.49 18.16
CA HIS A 562 5.32 1.45 19.07
C HIS A 562 6.66 1.29 18.33
N GLY A 563 6.67 1.36 17.00
CA GLY A 563 7.89 1.22 16.19
C GLY A 563 8.31 -0.23 15.93
N VAL A 564 7.50 -1.21 16.32
CA VAL A 564 7.85 -2.64 16.27
C VAL A 564 7.60 -3.20 14.88
N HIS A 565 8.57 -3.92 14.30
CA HIS A 565 8.37 -4.61 13.02
C HIS A 565 7.77 -6.00 13.25
N LEU A 566 6.72 -6.34 12.50
CA LEU A 566 6.03 -7.62 12.61
C LEU A 566 6.26 -8.45 11.36
N PHE A 567 6.64 -9.71 11.52
CA PHE A 567 6.87 -10.68 10.45
C PHE A 567 5.94 -11.88 10.65
N ALA A 568 5.38 -12.42 9.56
CA ALA A 568 4.58 -13.63 9.62
C ALA A 568 4.72 -14.54 8.40
N ALA A 569 4.53 -15.85 8.63
CA ALA A 569 4.53 -16.87 7.60
C ALA A 569 3.29 -16.76 6.70
N THR A 570 3.47 -16.91 5.39
CA THR A 570 2.37 -16.76 4.40
C THR A 570 1.48 -17.99 4.26
N SER A 571 1.98 -19.16 4.69
CA SER A 571 1.28 -20.45 4.70
C SER A 571 1.52 -21.17 6.04
N ASN A 572 0.74 -22.21 6.33
CA ASN A 572 0.88 -23.03 7.54
C ASN A 572 0.69 -24.50 7.13
N ASP A 573 1.70 -25.35 7.31
CA ASP A 573 1.70 -26.76 6.87
C ASP A 573 1.31 -26.95 5.38
N GLY A 574 1.63 -25.96 4.55
CA GLY A 574 1.27 -25.90 3.13
C GLY A 574 -0.18 -25.48 2.83
N VAL A 575 -1.00 -25.23 3.85
CA VAL A 575 -2.34 -24.67 3.71
C VAL A 575 -2.26 -23.16 3.45
N LEU A 576 -3.11 -22.69 2.53
CA LEU A 576 -3.31 -21.28 2.18
C LEU A 576 -4.65 -20.76 2.71
N GLY A 577 -4.79 -19.44 2.80
CA GLY A 577 -6.04 -18.76 3.13
C GLY A 577 -7.04 -18.79 1.96
N PRO A 578 -8.33 -18.52 2.21
CA PRO A 578 -9.36 -18.67 1.18
C PRO A 578 -9.29 -17.52 0.14
N PRO A 579 -9.45 -17.79 -1.17
CA PRO A 579 -9.67 -19.11 -1.78
C PRO A 579 -8.37 -19.89 -2.10
N ASN A 580 -7.21 -19.22 -2.19
CA ASN A 580 -5.86 -19.80 -2.27
C ASN A 580 -4.80 -18.67 -2.16
N ASP A 581 -4.76 -18.00 -1.01
CA ASP A 581 -4.04 -16.74 -0.80
C ASP A 581 -3.28 -16.70 0.56
N ILE A 582 -2.60 -15.60 0.85
CA ILE A 582 -1.79 -15.40 2.06
C ILE A 582 -2.65 -15.49 3.34
N LEU A 583 -2.18 -16.26 4.33
CA LEU A 583 -2.83 -16.38 5.64
C LEU A 583 -2.78 -15.07 6.46
N TYR A 584 -3.68 -14.93 7.42
CA TYR A 584 -3.61 -13.89 8.45
C TYR A 584 -2.74 -14.40 9.62
N PRO A 585 -1.78 -13.63 10.17
CA PRO A 585 -1.62 -12.19 10.04
C PRO A 585 -0.78 -11.70 8.84
N ALA A 586 -0.09 -12.57 8.09
CA ALA A 586 0.84 -12.17 7.01
C ALA A 586 0.20 -11.33 5.87
N ARG A 587 -1.09 -11.51 5.58
CA ARG A 587 -1.81 -10.67 4.59
C ARG A 587 -2.17 -9.26 5.08
N SER A 588 -1.85 -8.91 6.34
CA SER A 588 -2.06 -7.56 6.86
C SER A 588 -1.01 -6.61 6.28
N GLU A 589 -1.45 -5.45 5.76
CA GLU A 589 -0.54 -4.40 5.26
C GLU A 589 0.46 -3.89 6.32
N SER A 590 0.16 -4.09 7.62
CA SER A 590 1.01 -3.74 8.75
C SER A 590 1.96 -4.87 9.20
N VAL A 591 2.08 -5.94 8.42
CA VAL A 591 2.93 -7.10 8.65
C VAL A 591 3.79 -7.36 7.41
N ILE A 592 5.04 -7.78 7.62
CA ILE A 592 5.97 -8.21 6.58
C ILE A 592 5.71 -9.69 6.32
N ALA A 593 5.28 -10.00 5.11
CA ALA A 593 4.89 -11.34 4.69
C ALA A 593 6.11 -12.15 4.24
N VAL A 594 6.27 -13.38 4.72
CA VAL A 594 7.42 -14.22 4.37
C VAL A 594 7.01 -15.58 3.82
N ASP A 595 7.46 -15.89 2.60
CA ASP A 595 7.34 -17.22 2.00
C ASP A 595 8.61 -18.06 2.16
N ALA A 596 8.46 -19.39 2.03
CA ALA A 596 9.58 -20.29 1.88
C ALA A 596 10.14 -20.35 0.46
N ALA A 597 11.46 -20.42 0.37
CA ALA A 597 12.22 -20.80 -0.81
C ALA A 597 13.30 -21.82 -0.42
N ASP A 598 13.99 -22.41 -1.40
CA ASP A 598 15.28 -23.08 -1.13
C ASP A 598 16.41 -22.05 -0.89
N GLY A 599 17.64 -22.54 -0.66
CA GLY A 599 18.80 -21.66 -0.48
C GLY A 599 19.26 -20.90 -1.74
N TYR A 600 18.80 -21.30 -2.94
CA TYR A 600 19.09 -20.60 -4.20
C TYR A 600 18.04 -19.53 -4.55
N GLY A 601 16.86 -19.58 -3.92
CA GLY A 601 15.75 -18.64 -4.12
C GLY A 601 14.59 -19.19 -4.96
N GLU A 602 14.57 -20.50 -5.23
CA GLU A 602 13.46 -21.15 -5.93
C GLU A 602 12.27 -21.40 -5.01
N HIS A 603 11.06 -21.28 -5.54
CA HIS A 603 9.83 -21.14 -4.76
C HIS A 603 9.36 -22.47 -4.17
N ALA A 604 8.97 -22.47 -2.88
CA ALA A 604 8.35 -23.65 -2.30
C ALA A 604 7.00 -23.97 -2.97
N LYS A 605 6.73 -25.27 -3.18
CA LYS A 605 5.45 -25.78 -3.71
C LYS A 605 4.25 -25.40 -2.83
N SER A 606 4.52 -25.07 -1.56
CA SER A 606 3.61 -24.74 -0.47
C SER A 606 3.47 -23.24 -0.18
N ALA A 607 4.01 -22.36 -1.04
CA ALA A 607 3.92 -20.91 -0.89
C ALA A 607 2.86 -20.30 -1.84
N PRO A 608 2.15 -19.22 -1.44
CA PRO A 608 1.05 -18.65 -2.22
C PRO A 608 1.48 -18.07 -3.57
N SER A 609 0.53 -17.94 -4.51
CA SER A 609 0.82 -17.43 -5.86
C SER A 609 1.42 -16.02 -5.86
N SER A 610 2.32 -15.75 -6.81
CA SER A 610 2.84 -14.42 -7.14
C SER A 610 1.78 -13.44 -7.65
N SER A 611 0.65 -13.95 -8.16
CA SER A 611 -0.50 -13.15 -8.60
C SER A 611 -1.32 -12.56 -7.44
N SER A 612 -1.08 -13.00 -6.19
CA SER A 612 -1.74 -12.45 -5.00
C SER A 612 -1.65 -10.92 -4.95
N GLN A 613 -2.77 -10.28 -4.64
CA GLN A 613 -2.85 -8.84 -4.45
C GLN A 613 -2.44 -8.41 -3.04
N HIS A 614 -2.47 -9.33 -2.07
CA HIS A 614 -2.08 -9.06 -0.69
C HIS A 614 -0.56 -8.93 -0.54
N SER A 615 -0.15 -8.01 0.34
CA SER A 615 1.24 -7.82 0.77
C SER A 615 2.31 -7.62 -0.34
N ARG A 616 1.95 -7.33 -1.62
CA ARG A 616 2.92 -7.20 -2.74
C ARG A 616 4.10 -6.25 -2.46
N GLY A 617 3.85 -5.16 -1.70
CA GLY A 617 4.88 -4.21 -1.28
C GLY A 617 5.74 -4.66 -0.08
N SER A 618 5.25 -5.61 0.72
CA SER A 618 5.82 -6.09 1.98
C SER A 618 6.15 -7.59 2.03
N ARG A 619 6.16 -8.26 0.88
CA ARG A 619 6.39 -9.71 0.74
C ARG A 619 7.84 -10.04 0.34
N PHE A 620 8.44 -10.98 1.07
CA PHE A 620 9.82 -11.44 0.92
C PHE A 620 9.91 -12.97 1.03
N ARG A 621 11.06 -13.53 0.63
CA ARG A 621 11.37 -14.96 0.69
C ARG A 621 12.73 -15.19 1.33
N ALA A 622 12.86 -16.29 2.05
CA ALA A 622 14.12 -16.75 2.64
C ALA A 622 14.18 -18.29 2.62
N PRO A 623 15.34 -18.91 2.93
CA PRO A 623 15.43 -20.36 3.03
C PRO A 623 14.42 -20.90 4.04
N GLY A 624 13.44 -21.65 3.55
CA GLY A 624 12.42 -22.34 4.33
C GLY A 624 12.31 -23.81 3.97
N LEU A 625 13.16 -24.32 3.08
CA LEU A 625 13.31 -25.72 2.71
C LEU A 625 14.68 -26.23 3.21
N GLY A 626 14.82 -27.52 3.50
CA GLY A 626 16.10 -28.09 3.94
C GLY A 626 16.60 -27.66 5.32
N ILE A 627 15.77 -27.09 6.20
CA ILE A 627 16.21 -26.54 7.50
C ILE A 627 16.48 -27.67 8.49
N THR A 628 17.68 -27.75 9.07
CA THR A 628 17.99 -28.81 10.06
C THR A 628 17.44 -28.47 11.45
N SER A 629 16.61 -29.36 12.00
CA SER A 629 16.06 -29.30 13.36
C SER A 629 17.17 -29.26 14.43
N PRO A 630 17.10 -28.36 15.43
CA PRO A 630 18.07 -28.30 16.52
C PRO A 630 17.88 -29.39 17.59
N ASN A 631 16.71 -30.05 17.63
CA ASN A 631 16.33 -31.00 18.69
C ASN A 631 16.26 -32.46 18.21
N SER A 632 16.24 -32.70 16.89
CA SER A 632 16.03 -34.04 16.33
C SER A 632 16.88 -34.37 15.10
N LYS A 633 17.59 -33.39 14.52
CA LYS A 633 18.32 -33.47 13.23
C LYS A 633 17.44 -33.72 11.99
N ASP A 634 16.12 -33.83 12.14
CA ASP A 634 15.19 -33.90 11.02
C ASP A 634 15.31 -32.69 10.09
N ILE A 635 14.90 -32.86 8.84
CA ILE A 635 14.78 -31.77 7.87
C ILE A 635 13.37 -31.20 7.99
N LEU A 636 13.30 -29.90 8.27
CA LEU A 636 12.09 -29.11 8.46
C LEU A 636 11.86 -28.21 7.25
N GLU A 637 10.61 -28.08 6.80
CA GLU A 637 10.24 -27.26 5.65
C GLU A 637 8.95 -26.47 5.92
N GLY A 638 8.90 -25.21 5.48
CA GLY A 638 7.76 -24.31 5.66
C GLY A 638 8.12 -22.83 5.74
N SER A 639 7.15 -21.97 5.43
CA SER A 639 7.29 -20.51 5.57
C SER A 639 7.50 -20.09 7.04
N SER A 640 7.05 -20.91 7.98
CA SER A 640 7.37 -20.84 9.42
C SER A 640 8.86 -20.79 9.75
N PHE A 641 9.73 -21.41 8.93
CA PHE A 641 11.18 -21.40 9.11
C PHE A 641 11.90 -20.33 8.28
N ALA A 642 11.30 -19.86 7.19
CA ALA A 642 11.79 -18.69 6.43
C ALA A 642 11.51 -17.36 7.16
N CYS A 643 10.35 -17.24 7.81
CA CYS A 643 9.94 -16.06 8.58
C CYS A 643 10.99 -15.59 9.61
N PRO A 644 11.53 -16.45 10.49
CA PRO A 644 12.55 -16.07 11.47
C PRO A 644 13.89 -15.69 10.85
N ILE A 645 14.22 -16.18 9.65
CA ILE A 645 15.42 -15.71 8.93
C ILE A 645 15.22 -14.25 8.50
N VAL A 646 14.09 -13.88 7.89
CA VAL A 646 13.83 -12.48 7.50
C VAL A 646 13.75 -11.56 8.73
N ALA A 647 13.13 -12.01 9.83
CA ALA A 647 13.15 -11.30 11.10
C ALA A 647 14.59 -11.14 11.66
N GLY A 648 15.44 -12.15 11.50
CA GLY A 648 16.87 -12.09 11.83
C GLY A 648 17.69 -11.15 10.94
N VAL A 649 17.35 -11.02 9.65
CA VAL A 649 17.98 -10.02 8.75
C VAL A 649 17.55 -8.61 9.12
N ALA A 650 16.28 -8.39 9.47
CA ALA A 650 15.83 -7.13 10.03
C ALA A 650 16.56 -6.80 11.35
N ALA A 651 16.85 -7.80 12.19
CA ALA A 651 17.69 -7.62 13.36
C ALA A 651 19.13 -7.21 13.02
N LEU A 652 19.77 -7.82 12.01
CA LEU A 652 21.09 -7.40 11.51
C LEU A 652 21.10 -5.94 11.04
N ILE A 653 20.03 -5.47 10.37
CA ILE A 653 19.89 -4.09 9.90
C ILE A 653 19.80 -3.11 11.09
N LEU A 654 18.97 -3.42 12.09
CA LEU A 654 18.87 -2.60 13.31
C LEU A 654 20.16 -2.64 14.15
N GLU A 655 20.86 -3.77 14.17
CA GLU A 655 22.13 -3.93 14.87
C GLU A 655 23.24 -3.11 14.21
N PHE A 656 23.37 -3.18 12.87
CA PHE A 656 24.31 -2.38 12.10
C PHE A 656 24.10 -0.88 12.33
N ALA A 657 22.84 -0.44 12.38
CA ALA A 657 22.49 0.94 12.69
C ALA A 657 22.86 1.37 14.12
N ARG A 658 22.83 0.45 15.10
CA ARG A 658 23.24 0.70 16.50
C ARG A 658 24.75 0.65 16.72
N GLN A 659 25.53 0.40 15.68
CA GLN A 659 27.00 0.42 15.67
C GLN A 659 27.54 1.67 14.94
N SER A 660 28.84 1.94 15.06
CA SER A 660 29.49 3.01 14.30
C SER A 660 29.43 2.74 12.78
N PRO A 661 29.22 3.74 11.91
CA PRO A 661 29.04 5.18 12.22
C PRO A 661 27.59 5.61 12.48
N LEU A 662 26.59 4.78 12.15
CA LEU A 662 25.16 5.16 12.17
C LEU A 662 24.60 5.43 13.56
N ASN A 663 25.22 4.90 14.61
CA ASN A 663 24.86 5.18 16.00
C ASN A 663 24.99 6.67 16.39
N LYS A 664 25.69 7.48 15.59
CA LYS A 664 25.81 8.94 15.75
C LYS A 664 24.60 9.73 15.23
N SER A 665 23.66 9.10 14.53
CA SER A 665 22.51 9.77 13.92
C SER A 665 21.19 9.34 14.57
N PRO A 666 20.61 10.17 15.46
CA PRO A 666 19.29 9.92 16.03
C PRO A 666 18.18 9.85 14.97
N SER A 667 18.32 10.62 13.87
CA SER A 667 17.36 10.58 12.75
C SER A 667 17.30 9.19 12.11
N VAL A 668 18.46 8.55 11.86
CA VAL A 668 18.52 7.15 11.38
C VAL A 668 17.86 6.18 12.38
N GLN A 669 18.15 6.29 13.69
CA GLN A 669 17.55 5.40 14.70
C GLN A 669 16.01 5.54 14.80
N ALA A 670 15.49 6.75 14.57
CA ALA A 670 14.05 7.02 14.57
C ALA A 670 13.37 6.44 13.33
N TYR A 671 13.85 6.79 12.12
CA TYR A 671 13.20 6.35 10.88
C TYR A 671 13.29 4.83 10.66
N LEU A 672 14.28 4.14 11.23
CA LEU A 672 14.36 2.67 11.19
C LEU A 672 13.25 1.93 11.99
N GLN A 673 12.45 2.64 12.80
CA GLN A 673 11.24 2.10 13.44
C GLN A 673 10.03 2.06 12.48
N GLU A 674 10.13 2.77 11.35
CA GLU A 674 9.08 2.83 10.34
C GLU A 674 9.15 1.65 9.36
N MET A 675 8.01 0.98 9.17
CA MET A 675 7.92 -0.18 8.30
C MET A 675 8.44 0.11 6.88
N PRO A 676 8.14 1.25 6.21
CA PRO A 676 8.72 1.55 4.89
C PRO A 676 10.25 1.65 4.87
N ALA A 677 10.89 2.08 5.97
CA ALA A 677 12.35 2.08 6.08
C ALA A 677 12.91 0.65 6.09
N MET A 678 12.32 -0.21 6.93
CA MET A 678 12.68 -1.63 7.00
C MET A 678 12.40 -2.34 5.66
N LEU A 679 11.27 -2.02 5.01
CA LEU A 679 10.94 -2.53 3.68
C LEU A 679 11.94 -2.08 2.61
N ALA A 680 12.43 -0.84 2.64
CA ALA A 680 13.46 -0.36 1.71
C ALA A 680 14.77 -1.13 1.90
N LEU A 681 15.25 -1.24 3.14
CA LEU A 681 16.51 -1.92 3.44
C LEU A 681 16.43 -3.44 3.21
N LEU A 682 15.29 -4.10 3.49
CA LEU A 682 15.08 -5.49 3.12
C LEU A 682 15.03 -5.70 1.59
N ARG A 683 14.52 -4.73 0.81
CA ARG A 683 14.62 -4.77 -0.67
C ARG A 683 16.08 -4.67 -1.14
N SER A 684 16.86 -3.75 -0.57
CA SER A 684 18.29 -3.61 -0.87
C SER A 684 19.12 -4.82 -0.43
N ALA A 685 18.71 -5.50 0.64
CA ALA A 685 19.24 -6.79 1.10
C ALA A 685 18.69 -8.01 0.35
N SER A 686 17.98 -7.83 -0.78
CA SER A 686 17.35 -8.92 -1.55
C SER A 686 17.85 -9.04 -2.99
N SER A 687 17.56 -10.18 -3.61
CA SER A 687 17.71 -10.44 -5.04
C SER A 687 16.38 -10.88 -5.64
N GLU A 688 16.09 -10.45 -6.87
CA GLU A 688 14.97 -10.98 -7.65
C GLU A 688 15.36 -12.38 -8.15
N LYS A 689 14.45 -13.36 -7.98
CA LYS A 689 14.68 -14.78 -8.27
C LYS A 689 13.42 -15.44 -8.84
N GLY A 690 13.56 -16.43 -9.71
CA GLY A 690 12.45 -17.06 -10.42
C GLY A 690 11.75 -16.12 -11.42
N PRO A 691 10.73 -16.60 -12.16
CA PRO A 691 10.01 -15.81 -13.17
C PRO A 691 9.25 -14.62 -12.55
N ASP A 692 8.76 -14.78 -11.33
CA ASP A 692 7.93 -13.80 -10.62
C ASP A 692 8.70 -12.62 -9.99
N ARG A 693 10.04 -12.62 -10.08
CA ARG A 693 10.94 -11.59 -9.52
C ARG A 693 10.79 -11.31 -8.02
N LEU A 694 10.06 -12.15 -7.27
CA LEU A 694 9.83 -11.97 -5.83
C LEU A 694 11.16 -11.89 -5.05
N LYS A 695 11.23 -10.99 -4.07
CA LYS A 695 12.46 -10.64 -3.33
C LYS A 695 12.93 -11.78 -2.43
N PHE A 696 14.06 -12.41 -2.76
CA PHE A 696 14.74 -13.41 -1.94
C PHE A 696 15.90 -12.79 -1.16
N LEU A 697 15.94 -12.98 0.16
CA LEU A 697 16.93 -12.35 1.04
C LEU A 697 18.35 -12.86 0.76
N THR A 698 19.27 -11.93 0.61
CA THR A 698 20.71 -12.13 0.36
C THR A 698 21.48 -11.01 1.08
N PRO A 699 21.60 -11.09 2.43
CA PRO A 699 21.95 -9.94 3.29
C PRO A 699 23.27 -9.23 2.95
N TRP A 700 24.22 -9.98 2.42
CA TRP A 700 25.50 -9.52 1.88
C TRP A 700 25.41 -8.51 0.74
N LYS A 701 24.23 -8.32 0.13
CA LYS A 701 23.97 -7.23 -0.82
C LYS A 701 23.76 -5.86 -0.16
N LEU A 702 23.48 -5.83 1.14
CA LEU A 702 23.44 -4.60 1.93
C LEU A 702 24.60 -4.56 2.92
N ILE A 703 24.79 -5.60 3.73
CA ILE A 703 25.73 -5.64 4.86
C ILE A 703 26.80 -6.70 4.61
N GLY A 704 28.04 -6.28 4.35
CA GLY A 704 29.16 -7.19 4.10
C GLY A 704 29.41 -7.55 2.64
N LYS A 705 29.27 -6.58 1.72
CA LYS A 705 29.83 -6.74 0.36
C LYS A 705 31.35 -6.90 0.44
N ILE A 706 31.92 -7.81 -0.34
CA ILE A 706 33.37 -8.09 -0.32
C ILE A 706 34.16 -6.83 -0.70
N GLY A 707 35.00 -6.36 0.22
CA GLY A 707 35.85 -5.17 0.02
C GLY A 707 35.15 -3.81 0.19
N GLU A 708 33.86 -3.77 0.54
CA GLU A 708 33.16 -2.50 0.81
C GLU A 708 33.48 -1.98 2.21
N ASP A 709 33.85 -0.70 2.32
CA ASP A 709 34.09 -0.08 3.62
C ASP A 709 32.79 0.15 4.39
N ARG A 710 32.86 0.06 5.72
CA ARG A 710 31.70 0.17 6.61
C ARG A 710 30.99 1.53 6.52
N MET A 711 31.71 2.60 6.18
CA MET A 711 31.14 3.92 5.89
C MET A 711 30.29 3.89 4.61
N ILE A 712 30.70 3.17 3.56
CA ILE A 712 29.94 3.07 2.30
C ILE A 712 28.60 2.37 2.54
N THR A 713 28.60 1.26 3.30
CA THR A 713 27.33 0.61 3.72
C THR A 713 26.44 1.56 4.53
N ALA A 714 27.02 2.38 5.42
CA ALA A 714 26.27 3.39 6.17
C ALA A 714 25.70 4.50 5.27
N LEU A 715 26.44 4.94 4.24
CA LEU A 715 25.96 5.90 3.25
C LEU A 715 24.78 5.33 2.44
N PHE A 716 24.83 4.06 2.03
CA PHE A 716 23.70 3.39 1.37
C PHE A 716 22.44 3.30 2.26
N VAL A 717 22.60 3.01 3.56
CA VAL A 717 21.46 3.03 4.50
C VAL A 717 20.88 4.45 4.63
N ILE A 718 21.73 5.48 4.71
CA ILE A 718 21.28 6.87 4.75
C ILE A 718 20.57 7.29 3.46
N ASP A 719 21.07 6.88 2.28
CA ASP A 719 20.46 7.17 0.98
C ASP A 719 19.07 6.52 0.81
N GLU A 720 18.92 5.25 1.18
CA GLU A 720 17.61 4.57 1.19
C GLU A 720 16.60 5.23 2.15
N LEU A 721 17.05 5.75 3.29
CA LEU A 721 16.20 6.53 4.18
C LEU A 721 15.89 7.93 3.62
N ARG A 722 16.84 8.59 2.94
CA ARG A 722 16.62 9.90 2.30
C ARG A 722 15.56 9.86 1.21
N LYS A 723 15.46 8.75 0.47
CA LYS A 723 14.43 8.54 -0.57
C LYS A 723 12.99 8.50 -0.02
N GLU A 724 12.78 8.08 1.23
CA GLU A 724 11.45 7.99 1.85
C GLU A 724 11.19 9.06 2.93
N TYR A 725 12.23 9.71 3.49
CA TYR A 725 12.11 10.70 4.59
C TYR A 725 12.87 12.03 4.38
N GLY A 726 13.62 12.20 3.30
CA GLY A 726 14.20 13.48 2.86
C GLY A 726 15.66 13.71 3.27
N LEU A 727 16.25 14.79 2.76
CA LEU A 727 17.69 15.09 2.83
C LEU A 727 18.24 15.40 4.24
N GLU A 728 17.40 15.47 5.26
CA GLU A 728 17.81 15.67 6.66
C GLU A 728 18.34 14.40 7.34
N VAL A 729 17.98 13.20 6.85
CA VAL A 729 18.38 11.94 7.50
C VAL A 729 19.89 11.74 7.43
N GLY A 730 20.53 11.42 8.55
CA GLY A 730 21.96 11.06 8.59
C GLY A 730 22.92 12.21 8.36
N ILE A 731 22.48 13.48 8.39
CA ILE A 731 23.35 14.65 8.20
C ILE A 731 24.56 14.63 9.15
N GLU A 732 24.39 14.14 10.38
CA GLU A 732 25.44 14.05 11.40
C GLU A 732 26.60 13.16 10.92
N VAL A 733 26.29 12.07 10.23
CA VAL A 733 27.25 11.13 9.65
C VAL A 733 27.89 11.70 8.37
N LEU A 734 27.12 12.39 7.54
CA LEU A 734 27.64 13.05 6.33
C LEU A 734 28.57 14.23 6.64
N GLN A 735 28.32 14.98 7.71
CA GLN A 735 29.19 16.07 8.17
C GLN A 735 30.53 15.53 8.67
N CYS A 736 30.55 14.44 9.44
CA CYS A 736 31.79 13.76 9.79
C CYS A 736 32.59 13.32 8.55
N PHE A 737 31.93 12.80 7.51
CA PHE A 737 32.58 12.35 6.27
C PHE A 737 33.26 13.51 5.51
N LYS A 738 32.55 14.65 5.35
CA LYS A 738 33.11 15.84 4.69
C LYS A 738 34.34 16.41 5.39
N LEU A 739 34.48 16.20 6.71
CA LEU A 739 35.63 16.65 7.49
C LEU A 739 36.83 15.69 7.42
N THR A 740 36.66 14.44 6.95
CA THR A 740 37.76 13.44 6.92
C THR A 740 38.66 13.49 5.69
N GLY A 741 38.32 14.25 4.65
CA GLY A 741 39.24 14.62 3.56
C GLY A 741 39.89 13.46 2.79
N LYS A 742 39.16 12.35 2.60
CA LYS A 742 39.55 11.16 1.85
C LYS A 742 38.50 10.81 0.80
#